data_AF-A0A2D8SU45-F1
#
_entry.id   AF-A0A2D8SU45-F1
#
_cell.length_a   1.000
_cell.length_b   1.000
_cell.length_c   1.000
_cell.angle_alpha   90.00
_cell.angle_beta   90.00
_cell.angle_gamma   90.00
#
_symmetry.space_group_name_H-M   'P 1'
#
loop_
_entity.id
_entity.type
_entity.pdbx_description
1 polymer ?
#
loop_
_entity_poly.entity_id
_entity_poly.type
_entity_poly.pdbx_seq_one_letter_code
_entity_poly.pdbx_strand_id
1 'polypeptide(L)'
;MPATEKTWRNMHVLHVTFCVVAVMLLVATVFMLSADHNRPWKKYQRKFRELETWSAAAQVDSENSLAFRNKTIELEASLAEVRRADFDSVLLGKFFVEAETVKEDKEAVLFAKADVERLQKETDPDGRFQLRGDLLQRLQDIVDRSKFREDNLAGSLKLQKAKLDKRRADYELAVSDEADAAKQAELLSLTDNQKQNVADATLAFQTANTHRKDLAKALKAITAAEDAAAKELSSHRQSLALLQKTLSDRAPNVGKTVLELPVLDAFNGPLRVDQIWLPKLTLNNNFRDVARFDRCTTCHQGMARSAPGAPSEPAYPEANMVEIVLPTPKERPAFTDGEDEATQMEAVFGFSLAQRGLFKEDAPTVSVVLPESPAAIAGLQSGDVITEVGGGRTSMRELAVSALLENVSWGSPLRLTVERGVPQPYSTHPRLDLFVSDSSPHSMQTFGCTICHQGQGSATSFKWASHSPNTPKQSHVWHDEYGWFNNHHWIFPMLPERFEESSCLKCHHEVVDLEPSERFPEPPAPKVVAGYHLIRQYGCYGCHEIKGWSGPDQRVGPDLRLEPNYHEVAQAVSVDPGVKEMDATFNGWVNDVISSPDGNDARRSLREAIDADAVLGDDAKLSDRTHVLASLLKTPETPGKFPKVGPSLRHVASKVGFDWLYAWLRNPQDFRPSTKMPRFFGLWEHLEGAGLEESERYEPLEIRSMIAYLTSSSQPFQYIEPYEGITASADVERGKKVVEVRGCLACHQHADFPAAESNHGPDLSRIGAKVASQPNGVRWLYSWLRNPAAYHPRTIMPNVLLEPVTHEDGSVSDPAADAVAYLLQSTQGWKPEDIPAATMSDDERVALEELAMLYLEGRYTVDKATAVLRDGLPEGTVVRGDEAAFVGLAAAERDKVLLNYVGKKTIGKLACYSCHDIPGFEDAKPAGAALADWGRKDPSRIAFEQVVQFVMHDLSHGGHHDDPHKGMMSLHPGSAGAEDVPPHDTHGDEVHDVGDSGVEEDDVFATDLAYGVGEDGAHVSPESLDPDTGYFLEKLLAHEREVFLWQKLRRPRSYDYKKVENKSYNERYRMPQFPFNEKQREEVMTFVLGLVADPPASEFVYSPTPREKARLDGLVVAERFNCSGCHTLKMDRWDLAYEPETMG
;
A
#
# COMPACT_ATOMS: atom_id res chain seq x y z
N MET A 1 -29.07 12.60 90.32
CA MET A 1 -27.76 12.10 89.85
C MET A 1 -27.17 13.16 88.93
N PRO A 2 -26.02 13.78 89.24
CA PRO A 2 -25.41 14.74 88.34
C PRO A 2 -24.84 14.01 87.13
N ALA A 3 -25.14 14.49 85.92
CA ALA A 3 -24.53 14.00 84.69
C ALA A 3 -23.02 14.24 84.78
N THR A 4 -22.23 13.18 84.77
CA THR A 4 -20.78 13.29 84.68
C THR A 4 -20.43 13.77 83.28
N GLU A 5 -19.82 14.95 83.16
CA GLU A 5 -19.29 15.51 81.90
C GLU A 5 -18.08 14.75 81.33
N LYS A 6 -18.02 13.43 81.52
CA LYS A 6 -17.01 12.57 80.91
C LYS A 6 -17.55 12.08 79.57
N THR A 7 -16.97 12.57 78.49
CA THR A 7 -17.23 12.05 77.14
C THR A 7 -16.85 10.57 77.06
N TRP A 8 -17.64 9.76 76.33
CA TRP A 8 -17.44 8.31 76.20
C TRP A 8 -16.01 7.95 75.74
N ARG A 9 -15.39 8.81 74.92
CA ARG A 9 -14.01 8.69 74.45
C ARG A 9 -13.14 9.80 75.02
N ASN A 10 -11.86 9.51 75.24
CA ASN A 10 -10.86 10.48 75.69
C ASN A 10 -10.65 11.53 74.58
N MET A 11 -11.01 12.78 74.86
CA MET A 11 -10.96 13.89 73.90
C MET A 11 -9.55 14.15 73.37
N HIS A 12 -8.53 14.02 74.22
CA HIS A 12 -7.12 14.18 73.82
C HIS A 12 -6.71 13.12 72.80
N VAL A 13 -7.09 11.86 73.05
CA VAL A 13 -6.82 10.75 72.11
C VAL A 13 -7.55 11.00 70.79
N LEU A 14 -8.81 11.42 70.82
CA LEU A 14 -9.58 11.73 69.61
C LEU A 14 -8.96 12.87 68.79
N HIS A 15 -8.52 13.95 69.44
CA HIS A 15 -7.85 15.07 68.78
C HIS A 15 -6.53 14.66 68.14
N VAL A 16 -5.72 13.85 68.83
CA VAL A 16 -4.45 13.32 68.29
C VAL A 16 -4.73 12.39 67.11
N THR A 17 -5.70 11.47 67.21
CA THR A 17 -6.09 10.59 66.10
C THR A 17 -6.62 11.38 64.91
N PHE A 18 -7.46 12.39 65.14
CA PHE A 18 -7.96 13.27 64.08
C PHE A 18 -6.82 14.03 63.39
N CYS A 19 -5.89 14.60 64.16
CA CYS A 19 -4.71 15.28 63.62
C CYS A 19 -3.87 14.34 62.74
N VAL A 20 -3.57 13.13 63.23
CA VAL A 20 -2.80 12.12 62.50
C VAL A 20 -3.52 11.71 61.20
N VAL A 21 -4.82 11.42 61.24
CA VAL A 21 -5.60 11.05 60.05
C VAL A 21 -5.71 12.21 59.06
N ALA A 22 -5.87 13.45 59.54
CA ALA A 22 -5.88 14.64 58.69
C ALA A 22 -4.54 14.86 58.00
N VAL A 23 -3.42 14.65 58.70
CA VAL A 23 -2.07 14.71 58.12
C VAL A 23 -1.87 13.59 57.09
N MET A 24 -2.27 12.35 57.39
CA MET A 24 -2.22 11.25 56.43
C MET A 24 -3.05 11.53 55.18
N LEU A 25 -4.26 12.08 55.34
CA LEU A 25 -5.12 12.47 54.23
C LEU A 25 -4.47 13.57 53.38
N LEU A 26 -3.89 14.59 54.02
CA LEU A 26 -3.17 15.66 53.31
C LEU A 26 -1.99 15.11 52.52
N VAL A 27 -1.16 14.25 53.12
CA VAL A 27 -0.03 13.60 52.44
C VAL A 27 -0.53 12.76 51.26
N ALA A 28 -1.61 11.99 51.44
CA ALA A 28 -2.22 11.21 50.37
C ALA A 28 -2.78 12.09 49.23
N THR A 29 -3.42 13.23 49.57
CA THR A 29 -3.90 14.19 48.56
C THR A 29 -2.75 14.84 47.79
N VAL A 30 -1.68 15.27 48.48
CA VAL A 30 -0.49 15.83 47.82
C VAL A 30 0.18 14.79 46.94
N PHE A 31 0.29 13.53 47.40
CA PHE A 31 0.82 12.44 46.61
C PHE A 31 -0.03 12.17 45.36
N MET A 32 -1.36 12.13 45.50
CA MET A 32 -2.28 11.96 44.37
C MET A 32 -2.14 13.09 43.34
N LEU A 33 -2.09 14.35 43.78
CA LEU A 33 -1.89 15.51 42.90
C LEU A 33 -0.52 15.49 42.24
N SER A 34 0.53 15.10 42.96
CA SER A 34 1.87 14.93 42.39
C SER A 34 1.91 13.80 41.36
N ALA A 35 1.25 12.67 41.62
CA ALA A 35 1.13 11.56 40.68
C ALA A 35 0.34 11.97 39.42
N ASP A 36 -0.73 12.75 39.56
CA ASP A 36 -1.49 13.27 38.41
C ASP A 36 -0.70 14.30 37.60
N HIS A 37 0.05 15.16 38.27
CA HIS A 37 0.95 16.13 37.63
C HIS A 37 2.06 15.44 36.84
N ASN A 38 2.55 14.29 37.32
CA ASN A 38 3.64 13.52 36.71
C ASN A 38 3.16 12.40 35.77
N ARG A 39 1.93 12.47 35.24
CA ARG A 39 1.45 11.47 34.27
C ARG A 39 2.35 11.39 33.04
N PRO A 40 2.69 10.18 32.54
CA PRO A 40 3.64 10.01 31.44
C PRO A 40 3.31 10.78 30.16
N TRP A 41 2.04 10.97 29.81
CA TRP A 41 1.65 11.66 28.57
C TRP A 41 1.97 13.17 28.57
N LYS A 42 1.99 13.82 29.75
CA LYS A 42 2.24 15.26 29.87
C LYS A 42 3.63 15.64 29.34
N LYS A 43 4.61 14.72 29.42
CA LYS A 43 5.97 14.95 28.89
C LYS A 43 5.98 15.18 27.37
N TYR A 44 5.15 14.43 26.63
CA TYR A 44 5.08 14.53 25.17
C TYR A 44 4.41 15.84 24.75
N GLN A 45 3.32 16.25 25.42
CA GLN A 45 2.68 17.54 25.11
C GLN A 45 3.57 18.74 25.43
N ARG A 46 4.32 18.70 26.55
CA ARG A 46 5.32 19.73 26.87
C ARG A 46 6.38 19.80 25.79
N LYS A 47 6.94 18.64 25.39
CA LYS A 47 7.97 18.59 24.36
C LYS A 47 7.48 19.03 22.98
N PHE A 48 6.23 18.73 22.63
CA PHE A 48 5.64 19.23 21.39
C PHE A 48 5.45 20.75 21.37
N ARG A 49 5.10 21.37 22.51
CA ARG A 49 5.06 22.84 22.63
C ARG A 49 6.43 23.47 22.51
N GLU A 50 7.47 22.81 23.04
CA GLU A 50 8.86 23.22 22.84
C GLU A 50 9.21 23.17 21.35
N LEU A 51 8.83 22.12 20.62
CA LEU A 51 8.98 22.02 19.16
C LEU A 51 8.26 23.17 18.44
N GLU A 52 6.99 23.43 18.73
CA GLU A 52 6.24 24.53 18.07
C GLU A 52 6.83 25.92 18.34
N THR A 53 7.45 26.09 19.52
CA THR A 53 8.14 27.32 19.92
C THR A 53 9.50 27.42 19.23
N TRP A 54 10.26 26.33 19.17
CA TRP A 54 11.56 26.26 18.50
C TRP A 54 11.42 26.51 16.99
N SER A 55 10.44 25.88 16.32
CA SER A 55 10.19 26.13 14.90
C SER A 55 9.76 27.57 14.62
N ALA A 56 8.96 28.17 15.51
CA ALA A 56 8.61 29.59 15.40
C ALA A 56 9.82 30.50 15.62
N ALA A 57 10.74 30.14 16.53
CA ALA A 57 11.98 30.85 16.75
C ALA A 57 12.91 30.76 15.53
N ALA A 58 13.11 29.56 14.98
CA ALA A 58 13.90 29.35 13.77
C ALA A 58 13.38 30.15 12.56
N GLN A 59 12.05 30.24 12.39
CA GLN A 59 11.43 31.09 11.37
C GLN A 59 11.68 32.59 11.62
N VAL A 60 11.71 33.03 12.88
CA VAL A 60 12.07 34.41 13.21
C VAL A 60 13.56 34.66 12.95
N ASP A 61 14.43 33.69 13.25
CA ASP A 61 15.87 33.78 13.03
C ASP A 61 16.20 33.86 11.53
N SER A 62 15.50 33.10 10.67
CA SER A 62 15.67 33.20 9.21
C SER A 62 15.28 34.58 8.68
N GLU A 63 14.27 35.22 9.28
CA GLU A 63 13.82 36.57 8.91
C GLU A 63 14.66 37.68 9.59
N ASN A 64 15.50 37.36 10.58
CA ASN A 64 16.49 38.28 11.14
C ASN A 64 17.87 38.18 10.46
N SER A 65 18.00 37.27 9.49
CA SER A 65 19.23 37.00 8.76
C SER A 65 19.72 38.21 7.94
N LEU A 66 20.98 38.14 7.49
CA LEU A 66 21.56 39.14 6.59
C LEU A 66 20.74 39.29 5.29
N ALA A 67 20.17 38.20 4.77
CA ALA A 67 19.38 38.21 3.55
C ALA A 67 18.09 39.03 3.67
N PHE A 68 17.34 38.87 4.77
CA PHE A 68 16.11 39.65 5.01
C PHE A 68 16.40 41.14 5.19
N ARG A 69 17.48 41.48 5.91
CA ARG A 69 17.93 42.88 6.06
C ARG A 69 18.29 43.50 4.71
N ASN A 70 19.03 42.78 3.87
CA ASN A 70 19.35 43.22 2.52
C ASN A 70 18.09 43.41 1.66
N LYS A 71 17.13 42.49 1.75
CA LYS A 71 15.86 42.60 1.02
C LYS A 71 15.01 43.78 1.49
N THR A 72 15.02 44.07 2.79
CA THR A 72 14.38 45.27 3.34
C THR A 72 15.01 46.54 2.77
N ILE A 73 16.35 46.62 2.72
CA ILE A 73 17.08 47.76 2.13
C ILE A 73 16.76 47.90 0.63
N GLU A 74 16.72 46.79 -0.10
CA GLU A 74 16.38 46.75 -1.53
C GLU A 74 14.95 47.26 -1.78
N LEU A 75 13.97 46.77 -1.02
CA LEU A 75 12.56 47.19 -1.14
C LEU A 75 12.36 48.65 -0.71
N GLU A 76 13.10 49.13 0.29
CA GLU A 76 13.14 50.55 0.67
C GLU A 76 13.72 51.42 -0.45
N ALA A 77 14.81 50.98 -1.08
CA ALA A 77 15.42 51.67 -2.21
C ALA A 77 14.50 51.69 -3.44
N SER A 78 13.85 50.57 -3.75
CA SER A 78 12.87 50.44 -4.84
C SER A 78 11.67 51.37 -4.62
N LEU A 79 11.09 51.40 -3.42
CA LEU A 79 10.02 52.33 -3.09
C LEU A 79 10.47 53.79 -3.19
N ALA A 80 11.69 54.11 -2.76
CA ALA A 80 12.26 55.45 -2.89
C ALA A 80 12.49 55.86 -4.36
N GLU A 81 12.89 54.92 -5.22
CA GLU A 81 13.07 55.13 -6.66
C GLU A 81 11.72 55.42 -7.34
N VAL A 82 10.69 54.61 -7.10
CA VAL A 82 9.34 54.81 -7.65
C VAL A 82 8.73 56.14 -7.19
N ARG A 83 9.01 56.54 -5.95
CA ARG A 83 8.59 57.84 -5.38
C ARG A 83 9.31 59.05 -5.98
N ARG A 84 10.48 58.86 -6.60
CA ARG A 84 11.24 59.90 -7.31
C ARG A 84 10.94 59.93 -8.80
N ALA A 85 10.32 58.89 -9.34
CA ALA A 85 9.93 58.81 -10.75
C ALA A 85 8.80 59.79 -11.09
N ASP A 86 8.83 60.24 -12.35
CA ASP A 86 7.81 61.14 -12.88
C ASP A 86 6.49 60.43 -13.12
N PHE A 87 5.40 61.18 -12.95
CA PHE A 87 4.07 60.68 -13.32
C PHE A 87 3.94 60.50 -14.83
N ASP A 88 3.21 59.46 -15.23
CA ASP A 88 2.80 59.31 -16.62
C ASP A 88 1.88 60.46 -17.04
N SER A 89 2.40 61.31 -17.94
CA SER A 89 1.69 62.46 -18.51
C SER A 89 0.35 62.09 -19.17
N VAL A 90 0.21 60.88 -19.71
CA VAL A 90 -1.02 60.39 -20.34
C VAL A 90 -2.08 60.10 -19.28
N LEU A 91 -1.69 59.48 -18.16
CA LEU A 91 -2.60 59.18 -17.06
C LEU A 91 -3.05 60.45 -16.32
N LEU A 92 -2.14 61.39 -16.09
CA LEU A 92 -2.47 62.73 -15.57
C LEU A 92 -3.43 63.47 -16.51
N GLY A 93 -3.16 63.44 -17.81
CA GLY A 93 -4.04 64.04 -18.83
C GLY A 93 -5.46 63.48 -18.77
N LYS A 94 -5.62 62.15 -18.65
CA LYS A 94 -6.93 61.50 -18.50
C LYS A 94 -7.64 61.92 -17.22
N PHE A 95 -6.92 62.00 -16.10
CA PHE A 95 -7.49 62.47 -14.83
C PHE A 95 -8.00 63.91 -14.95
N PHE A 96 -7.23 64.82 -15.56
CA PHE A 96 -7.65 66.21 -15.74
C PHE A 96 -8.84 66.37 -16.68
N VAL A 97 -8.89 65.61 -17.78
CA VAL A 97 -10.03 65.63 -18.70
C VAL A 97 -11.30 65.20 -17.98
N GLU A 98 -11.23 64.12 -17.20
CA GLU A 98 -12.37 63.65 -16.41
C GLU A 98 -12.77 64.69 -15.36
N ALA A 99 -11.82 65.25 -14.62
CA ALA A 99 -12.08 66.25 -13.58
C ALA A 99 -12.73 67.54 -14.12
N GLU A 100 -12.39 67.96 -15.34
CA GLU A 100 -12.93 69.17 -15.97
C GLU A 100 -14.37 69.02 -16.49
N THR A 101 -14.92 67.80 -16.51
CA THR A 101 -16.34 67.55 -16.84
C THR A 101 -17.28 68.23 -15.83
N VAL A 102 -16.82 68.41 -14.59
CA VAL A 102 -17.51 69.15 -13.52
C VAL A 102 -16.95 70.57 -13.43
N LYS A 103 -17.83 71.58 -13.51
CA LYS A 103 -17.40 72.99 -13.58
C LYS A 103 -16.71 73.46 -12.31
N GLU A 104 -17.14 72.95 -11.17
CA GLU A 104 -16.68 73.30 -9.82
C GLU A 104 -15.23 72.85 -9.55
N ASP A 105 -14.72 71.85 -10.29
CA ASP A 105 -13.36 71.34 -10.10
C ASP A 105 -12.33 72.00 -11.04
N LYS A 106 -12.76 72.81 -12.00
CA LYS A 106 -11.86 73.44 -12.99
C LYS A 106 -10.76 74.28 -12.36
N GLU A 107 -11.08 75.03 -11.31
CA GLU A 107 -10.10 75.85 -10.59
C GLU A 107 -9.05 74.97 -9.90
N ALA A 108 -9.46 73.86 -9.28
CA ALA A 108 -8.54 72.91 -8.66
C ALA A 108 -7.67 72.18 -9.68
N VAL A 109 -8.22 71.85 -10.86
CA VAL A 109 -7.47 71.26 -11.97
C VAL A 109 -6.41 72.25 -12.51
N LEU A 110 -6.70 73.54 -12.58
CA LEU A 110 -5.72 74.56 -12.97
C LEU A 110 -4.53 74.61 -11.99
N PHE A 111 -4.79 74.55 -10.68
CA PHE A 111 -3.73 74.47 -9.68
C PHE A 111 -2.92 73.18 -9.80
N ALA A 112 -3.56 72.03 -10.02
CA ALA A 112 -2.87 70.76 -10.23
C ALA A 112 -2.01 70.76 -11.50
N LYS A 113 -2.49 71.35 -12.60
CA LYS A 113 -1.70 71.54 -13.85
C LYS A 113 -0.49 72.44 -13.62
N ALA A 114 -0.64 73.52 -12.86
CA ALA A 114 0.48 74.38 -12.49
C ALA A 114 1.53 73.65 -11.64
N ASP A 115 1.10 72.76 -10.74
CA ASP A 115 2.00 71.92 -9.95
C ASP A 115 2.72 70.86 -10.78
N VAL A 116 2.09 70.31 -11.83
CA VAL A 116 2.77 69.47 -12.82
C VAL A 116 3.88 70.25 -13.53
N GLU A 117 3.62 71.50 -13.94
CA GLU A 117 4.65 72.35 -14.57
C GLU A 117 5.79 72.72 -13.59
N ARG A 118 5.48 72.92 -12.30
CA ARG A 118 6.49 73.15 -11.26
C ARG A 118 7.34 71.91 -11.05
N LEU A 119 6.71 70.74 -10.94
CA LEU A 119 7.39 69.45 -10.79
C LEU A 119 8.33 69.16 -11.97
N GLN A 120 7.93 69.50 -13.20
CA GLN A 120 8.76 69.34 -14.39
C GLN A 120 10.00 70.26 -14.42
N LYS A 121 9.91 71.45 -13.81
CA LYS A 121 10.98 72.46 -13.79
C LYS A 121 11.92 72.31 -12.59
N GLU A 122 11.46 71.67 -11.52
CA GLU A 122 12.26 71.46 -10.31
C GLU A 122 13.37 70.44 -10.57
N THR A 123 14.60 70.77 -10.22
CA THR A 123 15.77 69.90 -10.45
C THR A 123 16.30 69.28 -9.16
N ASP A 124 15.93 69.84 -8.00
CA ASP A 124 16.31 69.31 -6.69
C ASP A 124 15.51 68.04 -6.34
N PRO A 125 16.16 66.89 -6.05
CA PRO A 125 15.46 65.64 -5.76
C PRO A 125 14.50 65.69 -4.57
N ASP A 126 14.86 66.41 -3.50
CA ASP A 126 14.02 66.52 -2.30
C ASP A 126 12.84 67.48 -2.54
N GLY A 127 13.08 68.60 -3.23
CA GLY A 127 12.03 69.49 -3.71
C GLY A 127 11.03 68.81 -4.66
N ARG A 128 11.51 67.97 -5.59
CA ARG A 128 10.66 67.16 -6.47
C ARG A 128 9.79 66.18 -5.69
N PHE A 129 10.34 65.48 -4.71
CA PHE A 129 9.60 64.52 -3.88
C PHE A 129 8.45 65.21 -3.12
N GLN A 130 8.70 66.38 -2.52
CA GLN A 130 7.68 67.17 -1.83
C GLN A 130 6.57 67.64 -2.79
N LEU A 131 6.95 68.23 -3.92
CA LEU A 131 5.99 68.70 -4.94
C LEU A 131 5.16 67.57 -5.53
N ARG A 132 5.75 66.38 -5.71
CA ARG A 132 5.05 65.18 -6.16
C ARG A 132 4.02 64.71 -5.15
N GLY A 133 4.37 64.69 -3.86
CA GLY A 133 3.44 64.36 -2.77
C GLY A 133 2.29 65.35 -2.66
N ASP A 134 2.59 66.65 -2.72
CA ASP A 134 1.59 67.73 -2.71
C ASP A 134 0.63 67.60 -3.90
N LEU A 135 1.14 67.27 -5.10
CA LEU A 135 0.32 67.03 -6.28
C LEU A 135 -0.64 65.86 -6.07
N LEU A 136 -0.16 64.71 -5.57
CA LEU A 136 -1.05 63.57 -5.26
C LEU A 136 -2.13 63.93 -4.27
N GLN A 137 -1.78 64.67 -3.22
CA GLN A 137 -2.76 65.12 -2.24
C GLN A 137 -3.84 66.00 -2.91
N ARG A 138 -3.46 66.90 -3.82
CA ARG A 138 -4.45 67.69 -4.57
C ARG A 138 -5.33 66.87 -5.50
N LEU A 139 -4.76 65.85 -6.18
CA LEU A 139 -5.57 64.94 -6.99
C LEU A 139 -6.57 64.17 -6.12
N GLN A 140 -6.14 63.71 -4.93
CA GLN A 140 -7.00 63.07 -3.95
C GLN A 140 -8.09 64.03 -3.44
N ASP A 141 -7.76 65.28 -3.13
CA ASP A 141 -8.73 66.30 -2.72
C ASP A 141 -9.82 66.54 -3.79
N ILE A 142 -9.47 66.44 -5.08
CA ILE A 142 -10.46 66.49 -6.19
C ILE A 142 -11.40 65.28 -6.12
N VAL A 143 -10.87 64.06 -5.90
CA VAL A 143 -11.68 62.84 -5.72
C VAL A 143 -12.58 62.97 -4.49
N ASP A 144 -12.07 63.48 -3.38
CA ASP A 144 -12.81 63.63 -2.12
C ASP A 144 -13.92 64.68 -2.21
N ARG A 145 -13.69 65.79 -2.92
CA ARG A 145 -14.76 66.75 -3.25
C ARG A 145 -15.85 66.12 -4.12
N SER A 146 -15.46 65.29 -5.09
CA SER A 146 -16.39 64.55 -5.94
C SER A 146 -17.24 63.57 -5.12
N LYS A 147 -16.61 62.88 -4.16
CA LYS A 147 -17.30 62.01 -3.19
C LYS A 147 -18.27 62.79 -2.30
N PHE A 148 -17.87 63.95 -1.80
CA PHE A 148 -18.77 64.79 -1.00
C PHE A 148 -20.02 65.24 -1.78
N ARG A 149 -19.87 65.56 -3.07
CA ARG A 149 -21.01 65.88 -3.95
C ARG A 149 -21.90 64.65 -4.20
N GLU A 150 -21.30 63.49 -4.43
CA GLU A 150 -22.02 62.21 -4.54
C GLU A 150 -22.86 61.96 -3.27
N ASP A 151 -22.26 62.08 -2.09
CA ASP A 151 -22.93 61.82 -0.80
C ASP A 151 -24.10 62.79 -0.56
N ASN A 152 -23.95 64.07 -0.93
CA ASN A 152 -25.04 65.06 -0.84
C ASN A 152 -26.20 64.74 -1.80
N LEU A 153 -25.90 64.28 -3.02
CA LEU A 153 -26.92 63.85 -3.99
C LEU A 153 -27.60 62.56 -3.57
N ALA A 154 -26.87 61.62 -2.96
CA ALA A 154 -27.42 60.40 -2.37
C ALA A 154 -28.42 60.72 -1.24
N GLY A 155 -28.06 61.66 -0.36
CA GLY A 155 -28.94 62.17 0.69
C GLY A 155 -30.20 62.82 0.11
N SER A 156 -30.04 63.67 -0.91
CA SER A 156 -31.15 64.33 -1.60
C SER A 156 -32.09 63.32 -2.27
N LEU A 157 -31.55 62.29 -2.93
CA LEU A 157 -32.32 61.20 -3.54
C LEU A 157 -33.13 60.42 -2.50
N LYS A 158 -32.54 60.11 -1.35
CA LYS A 158 -33.22 59.44 -0.23
C LYS A 158 -34.43 60.25 0.24
N LEU A 159 -34.29 61.58 0.34
CA LEU A 159 -35.40 62.47 0.69
C LEU A 159 -36.50 62.49 -0.38
N GLN A 160 -36.15 62.49 -1.68
CA GLN A 160 -37.14 62.45 -2.76
C GLN A 160 -37.91 61.12 -2.80
N LYS A 161 -37.23 59.99 -2.55
CA LYS A 161 -37.85 58.66 -2.43
C LYS A 161 -38.82 58.59 -1.25
N ALA A 162 -38.42 59.07 -0.07
CA ALA A 162 -39.31 59.12 1.08
C ALA A 162 -40.56 59.99 0.83
N LYS A 163 -40.43 61.09 0.08
CA LYS A 163 -41.57 61.90 -0.36
C LYS A 163 -42.47 61.13 -1.34
N LEU A 164 -41.90 60.36 -2.27
CA LEU A 164 -42.66 59.52 -3.20
C LEU A 164 -43.45 58.44 -2.45
N ASP A 165 -42.83 57.77 -1.49
CA ASP A 165 -43.49 56.74 -0.67
C ASP A 165 -44.69 57.32 0.09
N LYS A 166 -44.53 58.52 0.67
CA LYS A 166 -45.65 59.23 1.29
C LYS A 166 -46.76 59.54 0.29
N ARG A 167 -46.45 60.15 -0.87
CA ARG A 167 -47.46 60.54 -1.87
C ARG A 167 -48.20 59.33 -2.43
N ARG A 168 -47.48 58.23 -2.65
CA ARG A 168 -48.05 56.95 -3.07
C ARG A 168 -49.00 56.40 -2.01
N ALA A 169 -48.60 56.40 -0.74
CA ALA A 169 -49.47 55.97 0.35
C ALA A 169 -50.72 56.87 0.49
N ASP A 170 -50.57 58.19 0.36
CA ASP A 170 -51.69 59.14 0.36
C ASP A 170 -52.68 58.84 -0.78
N TYR A 171 -52.20 58.48 -1.98
CA TYR A 171 -53.04 58.06 -3.11
C TYR A 171 -53.70 56.70 -2.87
N GLU A 172 -52.95 55.68 -2.42
CA GLU A 172 -53.47 54.33 -2.14
C GLU A 172 -54.56 54.36 -1.06
N LEU A 173 -54.40 55.20 -0.03
CA LEU A 173 -55.44 55.45 0.99
C LEU A 173 -56.68 56.10 0.36
N ALA A 174 -56.51 57.12 -0.48
CA ALA A 174 -57.65 57.76 -1.15
C ALA A 174 -58.42 56.80 -2.08
N VAL A 175 -57.74 55.84 -2.70
CA VAL A 175 -58.38 54.75 -3.46
C VAL A 175 -59.12 53.79 -2.52
N SER A 176 -58.48 53.39 -1.42
CA SER A 176 -59.07 52.48 -0.43
C SER A 176 -60.31 53.06 0.27
N ASP A 177 -60.32 54.36 0.52
CA ASP A 177 -61.41 55.07 1.19
C ASP A 177 -62.53 55.52 0.21
N GLU A 178 -62.48 55.07 -1.05
CA GLU A 178 -63.42 55.43 -2.12
C GLU A 178 -63.61 56.95 -2.31
N ALA A 179 -62.55 57.73 -2.11
CA ALA A 179 -62.58 59.18 -2.27
C ALA A 179 -63.00 59.59 -3.69
N ASP A 180 -63.51 60.82 -3.86
CA ASP A 180 -64.00 61.27 -5.17
C ASP A 180 -62.93 61.18 -6.28
N ALA A 181 -63.40 60.94 -7.52
CA ALA A 181 -62.52 60.71 -8.66
C ALA A 181 -61.60 61.90 -8.98
N ALA A 182 -62.02 63.13 -8.64
CA ALA A 182 -61.21 64.33 -8.85
C ALA A 182 -60.02 64.38 -7.89
N LYS A 183 -60.23 63.97 -6.63
CA LYS A 183 -59.20 63.94 -5.58
C LYS A 183 -58.20 62.82 -5.80
N GLN A 184 -58.67 61.65 -6.25
CA GLN A 184 -57.78 60.56 -6.65
C GLN A 184 -56.89 60.98 -7.83
N ALA A 185 -57.43 61.66 -8.85
CA ALA A 185 -56.66 62.15 -9.99
C ALA A 185 -55.61 63.22 -9.59
N GLU A 186 -55.94 64.12 -8.65
CA GLU A 186 -54.99 65.10 -8.10
C GLU A 186 -53.82 64.41 -7.38
N LEU A 187 -54.10 63.46 -6.49
CA LEU A 187 -53.08 62.71 -5.74
C LEU A 187 -52.22 61.82 -6.64
N LEU A 188 -52.81 61.24 -7.68
CA LEU A 188 -52.07 60.50 -8.72
C LEU A 188 -51.10 61.41 -9.46
N SER A 189 -51.55 62.59 -9.91
CA SER A 189 -50.69 63.58 -10.58
C SER A 189 -49.54 64.06 -9.69
N LEU A 190 -49.80 64.28 -8.39
CA LEU A 190 -48.74 64.61 -7.42
C LEU A 190 -47.75 63.47 -7.24
N THR A 191 -48.21 62.22 -7.25
CA THR A 191 -47.37 61.03 -7.17
C THR A 191 -46.51 60.87 -8.43
N ASP A 192 -47.08 61.06 -9.62
CA ASP A 192 -46.37 60.98 -10.89
C ASP A 192 -45.32 62.10 -11.05
N ASN A 193 -45.65 63.33 -10.66
CA ASN A 193 -44.68 64.43 -10.60
C ASN A 193 -43.53 64.12 -9.63
N GLN A 194 -43.85 63.56 -8.47
CA GLN A 194 -42.82 63.16 -7.50
C GLN A 194 -41.99 61.97 -7.98
N LYS A 195 -42.57 61.07 -8.79
CA LYS A 195 -41.86 59.97 -9.46
C LYS A 195 -40.85 60.51 -10.48
N GLN A 196 -41.20 61.55 -11.23
CA GLN A 196 -40.26 62.24 -12.11
C GLN A 196 -39.12 62.89 -11.32
N ASN A 197 -39.41 63.56 -10.20
CA ASN A 197 -38.38 64.13 -9.32
C ASN A 197 -37.39 63.07 -8.78
N VAL A 198 -37.88 61.87 -8.47
CA VAL A 198 -37.02 60.74 -8.07
C VAL A 198 -36.18 60.23 -9.24
N ALA A 199 -36.73 60.17 -10.46
CA ALA A 199 -35.99 59.78 -11.65
C ALA A 199 -34.85 60.77 -11.95
N ASP A 200 -35.12 62.07 -11.91
CA ASP A 200 -34.13 63.12 -12.15
C ASP A 200 -33.02 63.12 -11.06
N ALA A 201 -33.40 62.98 -9.79
CA ALA A 201 -32.44 62.85 -8.68
C ALA A 201 -31.61 61.57 -8.76
N THR A 202 -32.19 60.47 -9.27
CA THR A 202 -31.47 59.21 -9.49
C THR A 202 -30.41 59.37 -10.57
N LEU A 203 -30.76 60.00 -11.69
CA LEU A 203 -29.82 60.27 -12.78
C LEU A 203 -28.68 61.18 -12.32
N ALA A 204 -28.97 62.24 -11.56
CA ALA A 204 -27.96 63.13 -11.01
C ALA A 204 -26.97 62.41 -10.08
N PHE A 205 -27.47 61.55 -9.18
CA PHE A 205 -26.62 60.71 -8.32
C PHE A 205 -25.77 59.72 -9.12
N GLN A 206 -26.36 59.04 -10.12
CA GLN A 206 -25.64 58.09 -10.97
C GLN A 206 -24.50 58.77 -11.72
N THR A 207 -24.73 59.94 -12.31
CA THR A 207 -23.69 60.73 -13.00
C THR A 207 -22.56 61.11 -12.05
N ALA A 208 -22.87 61.59 -10.84
CA ALA A 208 -21.85 61.95 -9.84
C ALA A 208 -21.04 60.75 -9.34
N ASN A 209 -21.69 59.61 -9.10
CA ASN A 209 -21.02 58.37 -8.69
C ASN A 209 -20.10 57.84 -9.79
N THR A 210 -20.56 57.81 -11.05
CA THR A 210 -19.73 57.40 -12.20
C THR A 210 -18.50 58.29 -12.31
N HIS A 211 -18.68 59.61 -12.30
CA HIS A 211 -17.57 60.57 -12.34
C HIS A 211 -16.55 60.37 -11.20
N ARG A 212 -17.00 60.20 -9.94
CA ARG A 212 -16.10 59.91 -8.82
C ARG A 212 -15.39 58.56 -8.99
N LYS A 213 -16.06 57.52 -9.49
CA LYS A 213 -15.43 56.21 -9.78
C LYS A 213 -14.34 56.34 -10.84
N ASP A 214 -14.59 57.10 -11.89
CA ASP A 214 -13.65 57.29 -12.99
C ASP A 214 -12.42 58.10 -12.54
N LEU A 215 -12.62 59.17 -11.74
CA LEU A 215 -11.52 59.90 -11.10
C LEU A 215 -10.71 59.01 -10.15
N ALA A 216 -11.37 58.26 -9.26
CA ALA A 216 -10.68 57.37 -8.33
C ALA A 216 -9.90 56.26 -9.06
N LYS A 217 -10.45 55.73 -10.17
CA LYS A 217 -9.79 54.75 -11.02
C LYS A 217 -8.57 55.34 -11.72
N ALA A 218 -8.69 56.56 -12.24
CA ALA A 218 -7.57 57.28 -12.86
C ALA A 218 -6.46 57.59 -11.84
N LEU A 219 -6.80 58.05 -10.64
CA LEU A 219 -5.83 58.28 -9.55
C LEU A 219 -5.13 56.98 -9.15
N LYS A 220 -5.86 55.88 -8.99
CA LYS A 220 -5.28 54.56 -8.70
C LYS A 220 -4.34 54.08 -9.80
N ALA A 221 -4.61 54.39 -11.08
CA ALA A 221 -3.70 54.07 -12.17
C ALA A 221 -2.41 54.91 -12.09
N ILE A 222 -2.51 56.17 -11.64
CA ILE A 222 -1.35 57.06 -11.43
C ILE A 222 -0.47 56.57 -10.27
N THR A 223 -1.06 56.05 -9.19
CA THR A 223 -0.33 55.57 -7.99
C THR A 223 0.07 54.09 -8.04
N ALA A 224 -0.33 53.33 -9.05
CA ALA A 224 -0.25 51.87 -9.08
C ALA A 224 1.16 51.31 -8.78
N ALA A 225 2.21 51.90 -9.37
CA ALA A 225 3.58 51.46 -9.14
C ALA A 225 4.06 51.73 -7.70
N GLU A 226 3.68 52.89 -7.14
CA GLU A 226 4.02 53.26 -5.76
C GLU A 226 3.25 52.39 -4.75
N ASP A 227 1.97 52.13 -5.01
CA ASP A 227 1.13 51.25 -4.18
C ASP A 227 1.64 49.80 -4.19
N ALA A 228 2.14 49.31 -5.34
CA ALA A 228 2.72 47.97 -5.45
C ALA A 228 4.02 47.85 -4.63
N ALA A 229 4.97 48.76 -4.81
CA ALA A 229 6.23 48.77 -4.06
C ALA A 229 6.01 48.97 -2.55
N ALA A 230 5.08 49.85 -2.16
CA ALA A 230 4.73 50.07 -0.75
C ALA A 230 4.07 48.82 -0.14
N LYS A 231 3.22 48.13 -0.91
CA LYS A 231 2.57 46.89 -0.49
C LYS A 231 3.60 45.77 -0.29
N GLU A 232 4.56 45.60 -1.19
CA GLU A 232 5.63 44.61 -1.05
C GLU A 232 6.46 44.83 0.21
N LEU A 233 6.95 46.07 0.44
CA LEU A 233 7.67 46.42 1.67
C LEU A 233 6.82 46.20 2.93
N SER A 234 5.54 46.58 2.89
CA SER A 234 4.63 46.39 4.03
C SER A 234 4.35 44.92 4.31
N SER A 235 4.21 44.09 3.27
CA SER A 235 3.95 42.65 3.40
C SER A 235 5.19 41.96 3.97
N HIS A 236 6.38 42.30 3.48
CA HIS A 236 7.65 41.80 4.00
C HIS A 236 7.82 42.11 5.51
N ARG A 237 7.57 43.35 5.94
CA ARG A 237 7.61 43.74 7.36
C ARG A 237 6.49 43.10 8.19
N GLN A 238 5.30 42.95 7.62
CA GLN A 238 4.16 42.35 8.31
C GLN A 238 4.39 40.86 8.59
N SER A 239 5.04 40.13 7.68
CA SER A 239 5.43 38.73 7.89
C SER A 239 6.27 38.57 9.16
N LEU A 240 7.32 39.38 9.32
CA LEU A 240 8.16 39.38 10.53
C LEU A 240 7.35 39.70 11.79
N ALA A 241 6.48 40.71 11.74
CA ALA A 241 5.65 41.10 12.89
C ALA A 241 4.67 39.98 13.31
N LEU A 242 4.11 39.25 12.34
CA LEU A 242 3.23 38.10 12.60
C LEU A 242 3.99 36.92 13.20
N LEU A 243 5.19 36.63 12.69
CA LEU A 243 6.05 35.57 13.23
C LEU A 243 6.52 35.89 14.65
N GLN A 244 6.95 37.12 14.91
CA GLN A 244 7.32 37.59 16.26
C GLN A 244 6.15 37.51 17.23
N LYS A 245 4.95 37.91 16.79
CA LYS A 245 3.74 37.74 17.60
C LYS A 245 3.50 36.26 17.92
N THR A 246 3.56 35.39 16.91
CA THR A 246 3.37 33.93 17.07
C THR A 246 4.38 33.33 18.05
N LEU A 247 5.65 33.72 17.96
CA LEU A 247 6.70 33.32 18.90
C LEU A 247 6.37 33.77 20.33
N SER A 248 5.97 35.04 20.52
CA SER A 248 5.62 35.56 21.84
C SER A 248 4.38 34.89 22.46
N ASP A 249 3.38 34.57 21.63
CA ASP A 249 2.17 33.86 22.05
C ASP A 249 2.48 32.41 22.45
N ARG A 250 3.45 31.76 21.79
CA ARG A 250 3.84 30.37 22.05
C ARG A 250 4.83 30.24 23.22
N ALA A 251 5.75 31.18 23.36
CA ALA A 251 6.80 31.16 24.37
C ALA A 251 6.27 30.94 25.80
N PRO A 252 7.07 30.29 26.66
CA PRO A 252 6.74 30.16 28.08
C PRO A 252 6.64 31.54 28.73
N ASN A 253 5.59 31.74 29.53
CA ASN A 253 5.39 32.97 30.30
C ASN A 253 4.95 32.62 31.73
N VAL A 254 5.12 33.58 32.65
CA VAL A 254 4.88 33.39 34.09
C VAL A 254 3.45 32.88 34.36
N GLY A 255 2.45 33.35 33.61
CA GLY A 255 1.06 32.90 33.75
C GLY A 255 0.88 31.42 33.40
N LYS A 256 1.45 30.97 32.28
CA LYS A 256 1.43 29.56 31.86
C LYS A 256 2.14 28.67 32.88
N THR A 257 3.31 29.08 33.37
CA THR A 257 4.08 28.32 34.36
C THR A 257 3.33 28.17 35.69
N VAL A 258 2.59 29.19 36.12
CA VAL A 258 1.75 29.10 37.33
C VAL A 258 0.60 28.12 37.15
N LEU A 259 -0.05 28.11 35.98
CA LEU A 259 -1.14 27.16 35.70
C LEU A 259 -0.69 25.70 35.62
N GLU A 260 0.60 25.46 35.39
CA GLU A 260 1.19 24.12 35.36
C GLU A 260 1.64 23.63 36.76
N LEU A 261 1.42 24.37 37.85
CA LEU A 261 1.74 23.89 39.20
C LEU A 261 0.84 22.70 39.62
N PRO A 262 1.33 21.73 40.42
CA PRO A 262 0.64 20.45 40.67
C PRO A 262 -0.82 20.53 41.15
N VAL A 263 -1.22 21.62 41.81
CA VAL A 263 -2.60 21.83 42.28
C VAL A 263 -3.46 22.52 41.23
N LEU A 264 -2.92 23.50 40.50
CA LEU A 264 -3.68 24.30 39.52
C LEU A 264 -3.87 23.55 38.19
N ASP A 265 -2.85 22.76 37.81
CA ASP A 265 -2.85 21.89 36.64
C ASP A 265 -4.02 20.89 36.67
N ALA A 266 -4.41 20.43 37.86
CA ALA A 266 -5.51 19.48 38.05
C ALA A 266 -6.91 20.07 37.75
N PHE A 267 -7.09 21.40 37.79
CA PHE A 267 -8.39 22.04 37.60
C PHE A 267 -8.52 22.84 36.30
N ASN A 268 -7.44 23.48 35.84
CA ASN A 268 -7.45 24.28 34.62
C ASN A 268 -6.06 24.34 33.96
N GLY A 269 -5.38 23.20 33.90
CA GLY A 269 -4.08 23.07 33.26
C GLY A 269 -4.17 23.23 31.74
N PRO A 270 -3.13 23.76 31.08
CA PRO A 270 -3.10 23.84 29.62
C PRO A 270 -2.90 22.46 28.97
N LEU A 271 -2.44 21.45 29.71
CA LEU A 271 -2.22 20.08 29.24
C LEU A 271 -3.46 19.22 29.56
N ARG A 272 -4.00 18.53 28.56
CA ARG A 272 -5.19 17.68 28.75
C ARG A 272 -5.15 16.45 27.86
N VAL A 273 -5.80 15.39 28.32
CA VAL A 273 -6.06 14.22 27.47
C VAL A 273 -6.98 14.67 26.34
N ASP A 274 -6.53 14.41 25.12
CA ASP A 274 -7.35 14.61 23.92
C ASP A 274 -8.04 13.28 23.59
N GLN A 275 -9.35 13.33 23.37
CA GLN A 275 -10.16 12.13 23.22
C GLN A 275 -11.19 12.30 22.11
N ILE A 276 -11.16 11.37 21.16
CA ILE A 276 -12.17 11.20 20.13
C ILE A 276 -13.04 10.00 20.50
N TRP A 277 -14.35 10.17 20.45
CA TRP A 277 -15.33 9.12 20.71
C TRP A 277 -16.01 8.72 19.40
N LEU A 278 -15.87 7.46 19.01
CA LEU A 278 -16.29 6.93 17.71
C LEU A 278 -17.38 5.86 17.91
N PRO A 279 -18.65 6.26 18.14
CA PRO A 279 -19.71 5.32 18.51
C PRO A 279 -20.10 4.33 17.41
N LYS A 280 -19.85 4.68 16.15
CA LYS A 280 -20.21 3.84 14.98
C LYS A 280 -19.04 3.02 14.43
N LEU A 281 -17.82 3.28 14.90
CA LEU A 281 -16.66 2.43 14.65
C LEU A 281 -16.45 1.59 15.89
N THR A 282 -17.03 0.39 15.90
CA THR A 282 -17.00 -0.49 17.07
C THR A 282 -15.77 -1.38 17.08
N LEU A 283 -15.49 -1.96 18.23
CA LEU A 283 -14.60 -3.11 18.39
C LEU A 283 -15.38 -4.18 19.16
N ASN A 284 -15.26 -5.44 18.73
CA ASN A 284 -15.87 -6.56 19.44
C ASN A 284 -15.04 -6.90 20.68
N ASN A 285 -15.51 -6.52 21.86
CA ASN A 285 -14.88 -6.82 23.13
C ASN A 285 -15.69 -7.87 23.87
N ASN A 286 -15.15 -9.09 24.01
CA ASN A 286 -15.80 -10.20 24.71
C ASN A 286 -17.26 -10.43 24.27
N PHE A 287 -17.47 -10.65 22.96
CA PHE A 287 -18.78 -10.94 22.35
C PHE A 287 -19.77 -9.77 22.35
N ARG A 288 -19.30 -8.54 22.57
CA ARG A 288 -20.12 -7.34 22.48
C ARG A 288 -19.38 -6.21 21.77
N ASP A 289 -20.08 -5.56 20.84
CA ASP A 289 -19.54 -4.39 20.17
C ASP A 289 -19.59 -3.18 21.10
N VAL A 290 -18.44 -2.56 21.30
CA VAL A 290 -18.26 -1.34 22.09
C VAL A 290 -17.69 -0.24 21.20
N ALA A 291 -18.07 1.01 21.49
CA ALA A 291 -17.55 2.18 20.79
C ALA A 291 -16.02 2.26 20.93
N ARG A 292 -15.32 2.65 19.86
CA ARG A 292 -13.90 2.98 19.93
C ARG A 292 -13.70 4.31 20.65
N PHE A 293 -12.66 4.33 21.47
CA PHE A 293 -12.08 5.55 22.03
C PHE A 293 -10.71 5.73 21.43
N ASP A 294 -10.39 6.94 21.03
CA ASP A 294 -9.07 7.29 20.54
C ASP A 294 -8.48 8.43 21.37
N ARG A 295 -7.35 8.15 22.01
CA ARG A 295 -6.56 9.14 22.78
C ARG A 295 -5.14 9.26 22.24
N CYS A 296 -4.85 8.74 21.06
CA CYS A 296 -3.51 8.71 20.48
C CYS A 296 -2.95 10.13 20.29
N THR A 297 -3.81 11.08 19.91
CA THR A 297 -3.46 12.50 19.78
C THR A 297 -2.98 13.12 21.09
N THR A 298 -3.30 12.53 22.25
CA THR A 298 -2.78 13.00 23.54
C THR A 298 -1.24 13.05 23.55
N CYS A 299 -0.57 12.07 22.93
CA CYS A 299 0.88 12.05 22.80
C CYS A 299 1.34 12.50 21.39
N HIS A 300 0.62 12.12 20.34
CA HIS A 300 0.96 12.40 18.94
C HIS A 300 0.36 13.73 18.46
N GLN A 301 0.72 14.83 19.12
CA GLN A 301 0.16 16.17 18.85
C GLN A 301 0.51 16.74 17.46
N GLY A 302 1.55 16.21 16.81
CA GLY A 302 2.03 16.62 15.50
C GLY A 302 1.25 16.05 14.32
N MET A 303 0.50 14.95 14.52
CA MET A 303 0.05 14.10 13.41
C MET A 303 -0.78 14.81 12.32
N ALA A 304 -1.55 15.85 12.67
CA ALA A 304 -2.40 16.61 11.74
C ALA A 304 -1.84 18.00 11.38
N ARG A 305 -0.60 18.31 11.74
CA ARG A 305 0.00 19.62 11.47
C ARG A 305 0.50 19.69 10.04
N SER A 306 -0.09 20.56 9.23
CA SER A 306 0.36 20.83 7.86
C SER A 306 1.36 21.98 7.79
N ALA A 307 2.23 21.95 6.79
CA ALA A 307 3.15 23.04 6.51
C ALA A 307 2.37 24.34 6.21
N PRO A 308 2.93 25.53 6.54
CA PRO A 308 2.28 26.80 6.24
C PRO A 308 2.04 26.97 4.74
N GLY A 309 0.79 27.26 4.34
CA GLY A 309 0.43 27.46 2.93
C GLY A 309 0.24 26.17 2.11
N ALA A 310 0.59 25.00 2.67
CA ALA A 310 0.47 23.70 2.00
C ALA A 310 -0.30 22.69 2.89
N PRO A 311 -1.65 22.65 2.82
CA PRO A 311 -2.49 21.84 3.71
C PRO A 311 -2.24 20.32 3.67
N SER A 312 -1.69 19.82 2.56
CA SER A 312 -1.37 18.41 2.35
C SER A 312 0.09 18.05 2.67
N GLU A 313 0.96 19.04 2.89
CA GLU A 313 2.36 18.80 3.20
C GLU A 313 2.57 18.70 4.71
N PRO A 314 3.37 17.74 5.20
CA PRO A 314 3.59 17.58 6.62
C PRO A 314 4.41 18.73 7.20
N ALA A 315 3.97 19.31 8.32
CA ALA A 315 4.74 20.36 9.02
C ALA A 315 6.02 19.80 9.66
N TYR A 316 5.94 18.57 10.18
CA TYR A 316 6.99 17.92 10.94
C TYR A 316 7.21 16.51 10.37
N PRO A 317 7.93 16.35 9.25
CA PRO A 317 8.17 15.03 8.66
C PRO A 317 8.91 14.11 9.65
N GLU A 318 8.75 12.80 9.48
CA GLU A 318 9.45 11.81 10.28
C GLU A 318 10.96 11.86 10.07
N ALA A 319 11.72 11.60 11.14
CA ALA A 319 13.17 11.63 11.13
C ALA A 319 13.77 10.64 10.12
N ASN A 320 14.60 11.12 9.19
CA ASN A 320 15.40 10.28 8.30
C ASN A 320 16.83 10.81 8.15
N MET A 321 17.77 9.92 7.78
CA MET A 321 19.16 10.30 7.53
C MET A 321 19.32 10.73 6.07
N VAL A 322 19.93 11.89 5.84
CA VAL A 322 20.18 12.47 4.52
C VAL A 322 21.65 12.84 4.40
N GLU A 323 22.29 12.45 3.29
CA GLU A 323 23.65 12.90 2.95
C GLU A 323 23.58 14.20 2.14
N ILE A 324 24.32 15.23 2.57
CA ILE A 324 24.37 16.56 1.97
C ILE A 324 25.81 16.87 1.58
N VAL A 325 26.01 17.39 0.37
CA VAL A 325 27.35 17.75 -0.13
C VAL A 325 27.44 19.27 -0.29
N LEU A 326 28.17 19.92 0.61
CA LEU A 326 28.38 21.37 0.60
C LEU A 326 29.62 21.73 -0.24
N PRO A 327 29.52 22.66 -1.20
CA PRO A 327 30.71 23.18 -1.86
C PRO A 327 31.49 24.09 -0.91
N THR A 328 32.82 23.99 -0.93
CA THR A 328 33.72 24.87 -0.15
C THR A 328 34.41 25.87 -1.08
N PRO A 329 34.69 27.10 -0.61
CA PRO A 329 35.55 28.04 -1.32
C PRO A 329 36.95 27.45 -1.58
N LYS A 330 37.60 27.90 -2.66
CA LYS A 330 38.96 27.43 -3.04
C LYS A 330 40.03 27.70 -1.98
N GLU A 331 39.87 28.77 -1.22
CA GLU A 331 40.78 29.20 -0.16
C GLU A 331 39.98 29.51 1.11
N ARG A 332 40.62 29.40 2.28
CA ARG A 332 39.98 29.72 3.56
C ARG A 332 39.54 31.19 3.59
N PRO A 333 38.26 31.48 3.88
CA PRO A 333 37.78 32.86 4.02
C PRO A 333 38.49 33.60 5.15
N ALA A 334 38.75 34.90 4.97
CA ALA A 334 39.31 35.77 5.99
C ALA A 334 38.17 36.36 6.84
N PHE A 335 38.16 36.06 8.14
CA PHE A 335 37.18 36.59 9.10
C PHE A 335 37.76 37.78 9.87
N THR A 336 36.92 38.73 10.28
CA THR A 336 37.39 39.86 11.11
C THR A 336 37.45 39.47 12.60
N ASP A 337 38.45 40.00 13.33
CA ASP A 337 38.62 39.70 14.76
C ASP A 337 37.38 40.13 15.57
N GLY A 338 36.62 39.16 16.09
CA GLY A 338 35.41 39.38 16.89
C GLY A 338 34.08 39.08 16.19
N GLU A 339 34.08 38.62 14.93
CA GLU A 339 32.88 38.06 14.28
C GLU A 339 32.40 36.78 14.98
N ASP A 340 31.09 36.70 15.25
CA ASP A 340 30.49 35.51 15.86
C ASP A 340 30.45 34.31 14.89
N GLU A 341 30.41 33.09 15.44
CA GLU A 341 30.42 31.84 14.67
C GLU A 341 29.28 31.78 13.65
N ALA A 342 28.11 32.31 14.01
CA ALA A 342 26.93 32.31 13.13
C ALA A 342 27.16 33.14 11.88
N THR A 343 27.72 34.34 12.02
CA THR A 343 28.07 35.22 10.90
C THR A 343 29.15 34.59 10.01
N GLN A 344 30.14 33.92 10.61
CA GLN A 344 31.17 33.21 9.85
C GLN A 344 30.57 32.07 9.02
N MET A 345 29.72 31.23 9.61
CA MET A 345 29.07 30.12 8.90
C MET A 345 28.11 30.60 7.80
N GLU A 346 27.35 31.67 8.06
CA GLU A 346 26.49 32.31 7.07
C GLU A 346 27.28 32.87 5.89
N ALA A 347 28.45 33.47 6.14
CA ALA A 347 29.31 34.00 5.08
C ALA A 347 29.95 32.91 4.21
N VAL A 348 30.32 31.76 4.80
CA VAL A 348 31.00 30.68 4.08
C VAL A 348 30.02 29.75 3.36
N PHE A 349 29.03 29.26 4.10
CA PHE A 349 28.12 28.19 3.64
C PHE A 349 26.69 28.68 3.45
N GLY A 350 26.31 29.81 4.05
CA GLY A 350 24.95 30.32 4.01
C GLY A 350 24.00 29.64 4.98
N PHE A 351 24.49 29.12 6.11
CA PHE A 351 23.65 28.62 7.19
C PHE A 351 24.28 28.90 8.56
N SER A 352 23.48 28.84 9.62
CA SER A 352 23.96 28.93 11.00
C SER A 352 23.31 27.86 11.88
N LEU A 353 23.99 27.51 12.98
CA LEU A 353 23.50 26.55 13.96
C LEU A 353 22.77 27.25 15.11
N ALA A 354 21.69 26.64 15.57
CA ALA A 354 20.96 27.06 16.76
C ALA A 354 21.90 27.08 17.98
N GLN A 355 21.64 28.00 18.92
CA GLN A 355 22.35 28.03 20.21
C GLN A 355 22.02 26.80 21.06
N ARG A 356 20.80 26.27 20.92
CA ARG A 356 20.29 25.10 21.64
C ARG A 356 19.48 24.21 20.69
N GLY A 357 19.85 22.94 20.63
CA GLY A 357 19.12 21.93 19.88
C GLY A 357 17.77 21.59 20.53
N LEU A 358 16.82 21.15 19.70
CA LEU A 358 15.44 20.93 20.13
C LEU A 358 15.27 19.67 21.01
N PHE A 359 15.71 18.50 20.54
CA PHE A 359 15.52 17.24 21.26
C PHE A 359 16.67 16.91 22.20
N LYS A 360 17.89 17.31 21.81
CA LYS A 360 19.10 17.27 22.62
C LYS A 360 19.68 18.68 22.64
N GLU A 361 19.95 19.20 23.83
CA GLU A 361 20.35 20.60 24.05
C GLU A 361 21.63 20.97 23.29
N ASP A 362 22.61 20.07 23.25
CA ASP A 362 23.90 20.30 22.59
C ASP A 362 23.92 19.83 21.12
N ALA A 363 22.80 19.38 20.56
CA ALA A 363 22.78 18.92 19.17
C ALA A 363 23.10 20.06 18.19
N PRO A 364 23.96 19.84 17.18
CA PRO A 364 24.24 20.81 16.13
C PRO A 364 23.06 20.93 15.15
N THR A 365 21.99 21.59 15.59
CA THR A 365 20.78 21.80 14.80
C THR A 365 20.90 23.05 13.95
N VAL A 366 20.61 22.96 12.66
CA VAL A 366 20.56 24.09 11.73
C VAL A 366 19.37 25.00 12.09
N SER A 367 19.63 26.28 12.37
CA SER A 367 18.58 27.27 12.66
C SER A 367 18.15 28.02 11.40
N VAL A 368 19.13 28.49 10.61
CA VAL A 368 18.90 29.35 9.45
C VAL A 368 19.61 28.77 8.23
N VAL A 369 18.94 28.80 7.09
CA VAL A 369 19.53 28.56 5.77
C VAL A 369 19.16 29.74 4.88
N LEU A 370 20.17 30.41 4.32
CA LEU A 370 19.97 31.58 3.47
C LEU A 370 19.53 31.12 2.07
N PRO A 371 18.50 31.75 1.47
CA PRO A 371 18.11 31.49 0.08
C PRO A 371 19.29 31.63 -0.89
N GLU A 372 19.31 30.83 -1.95
CA GLU A 372 20.33 30.87 -3.02
C GLU A 372 21.79 30.62 -2.56
N SER A 373 21.99 30.28 -1.30
CA SER A 373 23.31 29.99 -0.75
C SER A 373 23.82 28.59 -1.09
N PRO A 374 25.13 28.31 -0.92
CA PRO A 374 25.68 26.95 -1.03
C PRO A 374 24.89 25.89 -0.25
N ALA A 375 24.47 26.20 0.98
CA ALA A 375 23.68 25.30 1.81
C ALA A 375 22.27 25.08 1.28
N ALA A 376 21.59 26.13 0.79
CA ALA A 376 20.27 25.99 0.18
C ALA A 376 20.32 25.16 -1.12
N ILE A 377 21.32 25.41 -1.97
CA ILE A 377 21.52 24.67 -3.23
C ILE A 377 21.86 23.20 -2.96
N ALA A 378 22.66 22.93 -1.92
CA ALA A 378 22.96 21.57 -1.48
C ALA A 378 21.76 20.86 -0.81
N GLY A 379 20.67 21.58 -0.55
CA GLY A 379 19.44 21.03 0.01
C GLY A 379 19.40 20.94 1.53
N LEU A 380 20.24 21.67 2.26
CA LEU A 380 20.18 21.77 3.74
C LEU A 380 18.93 22.54 4.18
N GLN A 381 18.29 22.11 5.27
CA GLN A 381 17.03 22.70 5.76
C GLN A 381 17.15 23.12 7.23
N SER A 382 16.35 24.12 7.62
CA SER A 382 16.20 24.48 9.04
C SER A 382 15.58 23.31 9.81
N GLY A 383 16.16 22.96 10.96
CA GLY A 383 15.79 21.77 11.73
C GLY A 383 16.69 20.56 11.51
N ASP A 384 17.48 20.52 10.43
CA ASP A 384 18.44 19.43 10.20
C ASP A 384 19.45 19.35 11.35
N VAL A 385 19.67 18.14 11.89
CA VAL A 385 20.66 17.89 12.94
C VAL A 385 21.90 17.26 12.31
N ILE A 386 23.05 17.93 12.40
CA ILE A 386 24.30 17.42 11.82
C ILE A 386 24.83 16.26 12.68
N THR A 387 24.94 15.07 12.10
CA THR A 387 25.43 13.88 12.79
C THR A 387 26.86 13.51 12.39
N GLU A 388 27.28 13.86 11.18
CA GLU A 388 28.64 13.63 10.69
C GLU A 388 29.12 14.80 9.81
N VAL A 389 30.41 15.13 9.90
CA VAL A 389 31.10 16.15 9.09
C VAL A 389 32.38 15.53 8.53
N GLY A 390 32.50 15.43 7.20
CA GLY A 390 33.68 14.87 6.54
C GLY A 390 33.99 13.41 6.91
N GLY A 391 32.99 12.63 7.30
CA GLY A 391 33.13 11.25 7.80
C GLY A 391 33.43 11.13 9.30
N GLY A 392 33.61 12.23 10.01
CA GLY A 392 33.75 12.25 11.47
C GLY A 392 32.38 12.43 12.16
N ARG A 393 32.02 11.54 13.08
CA ARG A 393 30.80 11.66 13.88
C ARG A 393 30.85 12.86 14.83
N THR A 394 29.78 13.63 14.87
CA THR A 394 29.57 14.73 15.81
C THR A 394 28.20 14.62 16.46
N SER A 395 28.13 14.86 17.76
CA SER A 395 26.89 14.88 18.53
C SER A 395 26.76 16.14 19.40
N MET A 396 27.77 17.01 19.36
CA MET A 396 27.86 18.23 20.14
C MET A 396 28.12 19.42 19.22
N ARG A 397 27.43 20.54 19.46
CA ARG A 397 27.50 21.77 18.67
C ARG A 397 28.94 22.26 18.50
N GLU A 398 29.71 22.34 19.57
CA GLU A 398 31.09 22.83 19.55
C GLU A 398 31.99 22.02 18.62
N LEU A 399 31.86 20.69 18.64
CA LEU A 399 32.60 19.79 17.75
C LEU A 399 32.19 19.98 16.29
N ALA A 400 30.91 20.18 16.02
CA ALA A 400 30.43 20.46 14.68
C ALA A 400 30.98 21.80 14.15
N VAL A 401 30.97 22.86 14.97
CA VAL A 401 31.52 24.18 14.59
C VAL A 401 33.01 24.09 14.27
N SER A 402 33.81 23.45 15.12
CA SER A 402 35.25 23.25 14.84
C SER A 402 35.48 22.42 13.57
N ALA A 403 34.69 21.36 13.36
CA ALA A 403 34.76 20.56 12.13
C ALA A 403 34.38 21.37 10.86
N LEU A 404 33.43 22.30 10.96
CA LEU A 404 32.92 23.11 9.85
C LEU A 404 33.76 24.36 9.54
N LEU A 405 34.49 24.92 10.49
CA LEU A 405 35.25 26.17 10.30
C LEU A 405 36.77 26.00 10.40
N GLU A 406 37.25 25.03 11.19
CA GLU A 406 38.68 24.88 11.47
C GLU A 406 39.31 23.69 10.75
N ASN A 407 38.60 22.56 10.69
CA ASN A 407 39.11 21.30 10.14
C ASN A 407 38.59 20.96 8.72
N VAL A 408 38.27 21.99 7.92
CA VAL A 408 37.79 21.84 6.54
C VAL A 408 38.93 21.81 5.52
N SER A 409 38.87 20.87 4.59
CA SER A 409 39.74 20.85 3.40
C SER A 409 39.16 21.78 2.32
N TRP A 410 39.56 23.05 2.35
CA TRP A 410 39.13 24.09 1.39
C TRP A 410 39.44 23.69 -0.06
N GLY A 411 38.51 23.99 -0.98
CA GLY A 411 38.59 23.65 -2.39
C GLY A 411 38.07 22.26 -2.76
N SER A 412 37.63 21.45 -1.79
CA SER A 412 36.96 20.16 -2.01
C SER A 412 35.55 20.15 -1.39
N PRO A 413 34.56 19.46 -2.00
CA PRO A 413 33.22 19.37 -1.41
C PRO A 413 33.24 18.71 -0.02
N LEU A 414 32.54 19.31 0.93
CA LEU A 414 32.39 18.82 2.30
C LEU A 414 31.12 17.98 2.40
N ARG A 415 31.26 16.70 2.79
CA ARG A 415 30.11 15.82 3.02
C ARG A 415 29.60 15.95 4.45
N LEU A 416 28.29 16.11 4.59
CA LEU A 416 27.57 16.12 5.85
C LEU A 416 26.56 14.98 5.87
N THR A 417 26.40 14.34 7.01
CA THR A 417 25.26 13.46 7.27
C THR A 417 24.34 14.17 8.25
N VAL A 418 23.08 14.40 7.88
CA VAL A 418 22.09 15.08 8.72
C VAL A 418 20.91 14.18 9.04
N GLU A 419 20.37 14.30 10.24
CA GLU A 419 19.06 13.77 10.61
C GLU A 419 18.02 14.87 10.35
N ARG A 420 17.14 14.64 9.38
CA ARG A 420 16.10 15.57 8.95
C ARG A 420 14.75 15.13 9.48
N GLY A 421 13.94 16.07 9.97
CA GLY A 421 12.60 15.81 10.50
C GLY A 421 12.58 15.69 12.01
N VAL A 422 11.53 15.07 12.54
CA VAL A 422 11.34 14.90 13.99
C VAL A 422 11.05 13.43 14.33
N PRO A 423 11.52 12.94 15.48
CA PRO A 423 11.26 11.57 15.90
C PRO A 423 9.80 11.37 16.30
N GLN A 424 9.32 10.12 16.22
CA GLN A 424 8.05 9.73 16.82
C GLN A 424 8.08 10.00 18.34
N PRO A 425 6.96 10.46 18.96
CA PRO A 425 5.62 10.63 18.40
C PRO A 425 5.32 12.05 17.86
N TYR A 426 6.34 12.88 17.58
CA TYR A 426 6.15 14.30 17.27
C TYR A 426 5.90 14.59 15.79
N SER A 427 6.10 13.59 14.93
CA SER A 427 5.97 13.72 13.48
C SER A 427 4.51 13.89 13.05
N THR A 428 4.35 14.53 11.91
CA THR A 428 3.11 14.63 11.15
C THR A 428 2.88 13.34 10.37
N HIS A 429 1.61 12.95 10.17
CA HIS A 429 1.25 11.86 9.29
C HIS A 429 1.79 12.11 7.87
N PRO A 430 2.48 11.14 7.23
CA PRO A 430 3.17 11.36 5.95
C PRO A 430 2.22 11.69 4.78
N ARG A 431 0.98 11.19 4.84
CA ARG A 431 -0.05 11.37 3.80
C ARG A 431 -1.27 12.14 4.30
N LEU A 432 -1.12 13.45 4.54
CA LEU A 432 -2.23 14.33 4.98
C LEU A 432 -3.33 14.49 3.93
N ASP A 433 -3.01 14.28 2.66
CA ASP A 433 -3.98 14.23 1.55
C ASP A 433 -5.00 13.09 1.71
N LEU A 434 -4.57 11.99 2.34
CA LEU A 434 -5.31 10.74 2.46
C LEU A 434 -5.85 10.52 3.88
N PHE A 435 -5.14 11.00 4.91
CA PHE A 435 -5.45 10.74 6.32
C PHE A 435 -5.38 12.00 7.18
N VAL A 436 -6.09 11.93 8.31
CA VAL A 436 -6.11 12.84 9.47
C VAL A 436 -6.52 14.30 9.22
N SER A 437 -6.18 14.90 8.09
CA SER A 437 -6.57 16.28 7.74
C SER A 437 -8.08 16.40 7.52
N ASP A 438 -8.62 17.60 7.72
CA ASP A 438 -10.06 17.85 7.55
C ASP A 438 -10.53 17.68 6.09
N SER A 439 -9.63 17.88 5.12
CA SER A 439 -9.90 17.67 3.68
C SER A 439 -9.66 16.22 3.22
N SER A 440 -9.05 15.39 4.06
CA SER A 440 -8.77 13.99 3.72
C SER A 440 -10.05 13.15 3.70
N PRO A 441 -10.11 12.07 2.89
CA PRO A 441 -11.19 11.10 2.98
C PRO A 441 -11.24 10.38 4.33
N HIS A 442 -10.12 10.33 5.07
CA HIS A 442 -10.02 9.73 6.41
C HIS A 442 -9.72 10.78 7.49
N SER A 443 -10.61 11.77 7.65
CA SER A 443 -10.41 12.81 8.65
C SER A 443 -10.38 12.25 10.06
N MET A 444 -9.53 12.82 10.91
CA MET A 444 -9.28 12.31 12.26
C MET A 444 -10.55 12.29 13.12
N GLN A 445 -11.41 13.29 12.97
CA GLN A 445 -12.66 13.38 13.74
C GLN A 445 -13.66 12.27 13.39
N THR A 446 -13.54 11.69 12.19
CA THR A 446 -14.47 10.68 11.67
C THR A 446 -13.95 9.26 11.90
N PHE A 447 -12.64 9.05 11.75
CA PHE A 447 -12.02 7.72 11.78
C PHE A 447 -11.17 7.45 13.03
N GLY A 448 -10.55 8.47 13.63
CA GLY A 448 -9.48 8.30 14.61
C GLY A 448 -8.30 7.49 14.05
N CYS A 449 -7.42 7.02 14.94
CA CYS A 449 -6.23 6.22 14.65
C CYS A 449 -6.48 4.72 14.82
N THR A 450 -7.23 4.32 15.86
CA THR A 450 -7.38 2.90 16.25
C THR A 450 -8.14 2.04 15.24
N ILE A 451 -8.91 2.62 14.32
CA ILE A 451 -9.59 1.82 13.27
C ILE A 451 -8.56 1.27 12.27
N CYS A 452 -7.52 2.05 11.96
CA CYS A 452 -6.43 1.68 11.06
C CYS A 452 -5.32 0.94 11.83
N HIS A 453 -4.74 1.57 12.85
CA HIS A 453 -3.56 1.03 13.53
C HIS A 453 -3.87 -0.02 14.60
N GLN A 454 -5.14 -0.23 14.98
CA GLN A 454 -5.53 -1.02 16.17
C GLN A 454 -4.98 -0.41 17.46
N GLY A 455 -4.71 -1.22 18.49
CA GLY A 455 -4.24 -0.77 19.79
C GLY A 455 -5.34 -0.48 20.81
N GLN A 456 -4.90 -0.09 22.01
CA GLN A 456 -5.78 0.25 23.12
C GLN A 456 -5.97 1.77 23.19
N GLY A 457 -6.86 2.33 22.37
CA GLY A 457 -7.06 3.79 22.26
C GLY A 457 -7.61 4.49 23.51
N SER A 458 -8.03 3.75 24.54
CA SER A 458 -8.37 4.33 25.85
C SER A 458 -7.15 4.60 26.73
N ALA A 459 -5.99 4.03 26.41
CA ALA A 459 -4.77 4.19 27.18
C ALA A 459 -4.13 5.56 26.93
N THR A 460 -3.48 6.11 27.96
CA THR A 460 -2.76 7.39 27.90
C THR A 460 -1.28 7.22 28.27
N SER A 461 -0.73 6.02 28.15
CA SER A 461 0.65 5.72 28.45
C SER A 461 1.19 4.70 27.47
N PHE A 462 2.44 4.89 27.04
CA PHE A 462 3.11 4.09 26.03
C PHE A 462 2.93 2.57 26.22
N LYS A 463 3.24 2.07 27.42
CA LYS A 463 3.17 0.64 27.77
C LYS A 463 1.78 -0.01 27.72
N TRP A 464 0.70 0.77 27.79
CA TRP A 464 -0.67 0.26 27.82
C TRP A 464 -1.45 0.55 26.53
N ALA A 465 -0.91 1.36 25.63
CA ALA A 465 -1.52 1.61 24.32
C ALA A 465 -1.38 0.42 23.36
N SER A 466 -0.59 -0.59 23.76
CA SER A 466 -0.32 -1.80 22.98
C SER A 466 0.38 -1.51 21.65
N HIS A 467 1.36 -0.60 21.67
CA HIS A 467 2.27 -0.40 20.53
C HIS A 467 3.00 -1.71 20.21
N SER A 468 3.23 -1.97 18.93
CA SER A 468 3.96 -3.14 18.47
C SER A 468 5.28 -2.71 17.84
N PRO A 469 6.43 -3.25 18.30
CA PRO A 469 7.73 -2.96 17.70
C PRO A 469 7.81 -3.63 16.32
N ASN A 470 8.61 -3.04 15.44
CA ASN A 470 8.89 -3.54 14.10
C ASN A 470 10.19 -4.38 14.06
N THR A 471 11.01 -4.36 15.12
CA THR A 471 12.26 -5.15 15.25
C THR A 471 12.51 -5.55 16.71
N PRO A 472 13.28 -6.64 16.98
CA PRO A 472 13.66 -7.02 18.34
C PRO A 472 14.51 -5.96 19.05
N LYS A 473 15.41 -5.30 18.31
CA LYS A 473 16.19 -4.18 18.86
C LYS A 473 15.28 -3.05 19.37
N GLN A 474 14.22 -2.73 18.63
CA GLN A 474 13.25 -1.74 19.04
C GLN A 474 12.43 -2.23 20.26
N SER A 475 12.06 -3.50 20.32
CA SER A 475 11.33 -4.07 21.46
C SER A 475 12.13 -3.95 22.76
N HIS A 476 13.43 -4.24 22.72
CA HIS A 476 14.36 -4.08 23.85
C HIS A 476 14.54 -2.62 24.27
N VAL A 477 14.82 -1.72 23.32
CA VAL A 477 14.92 -0.28 23.61
C VAL A 477 13.62 0.23 24.24
N TRP A 478 12.47 -0.22 23.74
CA TRP A 478 11.18 0.17 24.28
C TRP A 478 10.90 -0.41 25.67
N HIS A 479 11.35 -1.63 25.93
CA HIS A 479 11.27 -2.24 27.25
C HIS A 479 12.04 -1.41 28.27
N ASP A 480 13.29 -1.09 27.97
CA ASP A 480 14.20 -0.40 28.88
C ASP A 480 13.81 1.08 29.08
N GLU A 481 13.51 1.81 28.00
CA GLU A 481 13.26 3.25 28.07
C GLU A 481 11.80 3.59 28.43
N TYR A 482 10.84 2.78 28.02
CA TYR A 482 9.41 3.08 28.15
C TYR A 482 8.61 2.07 28.97
N GLY A 483 9.26 1.02 29.49
CA GLY A 483 8.61 -0.05 30.25
C GLY A 483 7.62 -0.84 29.39
N TRP A 484 7.92 -0.99 28.10
CA TRP A 484 7.09 -1.73 27.16
C TRP A 484 7.03 -3.23 27.51
N PHE A 485 5.88 -3.84 27.22
CA PHE A 485 5.67 -5.27 27.32
C PHE A 485 4.56 -5.68 26.34
N ASN A 486 4.58 -6.92 25.89
CA ASN A 486 3.49 -7.48 25.10
C ASN A 486 2.25 -7.72 25.98
N ASN A 487 1.18 -6.95 25.75
CA ASN A 487 -0.04 -7.00 26.55
C ASN A 487 -0.98 -8.12 26.09
N HIS A 488 -0.76 -9.32 26.62
CA HIS A 488 -1.55 -10.52 26.33
C HIS A 488 -3.05 -10.42 26.71
N HIS A 489 -3.44 -9.41 27.49
CA HIS A 489 -4.86 -9.19 27.85
C HIS A 489 -5.61 -8.33 26.83
N TRP A 490 -4.92 -7.71 25.88
CA TRP A 490 -5.54 -6.88 24.85
C TRP A 490 -5.44 -7.56 23.49
N ILE A 491 -6.55 -8.13 23.03
CA ILE A 491 -6.61 -8.97 21.83
C ILE A 491 -6.43 -8.21 20.50
N PHE A 492 -6.36 -6.87 20.54
CA PHE A 492 -6.14 -6.01 19.38
C PHE A 492 -4.90 -5.12 19.59
N PRO A 493 -3.69 -5.69 19.72
CA PRO A 493 -2.48 -4.87 19.75
C PRO A 493 -2.39 -4.03 18.48
N MET A 494 -1.65 -2.92 18.54
CA MET A 494 -1.41 -2.12 17.34
C MET A 494 -0.75 -3.00 16.28
N LEU A 495 -1.12 -2.80 15.02
CA LEU A 495 -0.42 -3.43 13.93
C LEU A 495 1.02 -2.85 13.90
N PRO A 496 2.04 -3.69 13.74
CA PRO A 496 3.39 -3.17 13.47
C PRO A 496 3.36 -2.47 12.11
N GLU A 497 4.26 -1.49 11.92
CA GLU A 497 4.37 -0.66 10.71
C GLU A 497 4.28 -1.50 9.42
N ARG A 498 4.98 -2.65 9.38
CA ARG A 498 4.99 -3.56 8.23
C ARG A 498 3.62 -4.14 7.85
N PHE A 499 2.62 -4.17 8.72
CA PHE A 499 1.30 -4.76 8.47
C PHE A 499 0.13 -3.77 8.64
N GLU A 500 0.38 -2.47 8.85
CA GLU A 500 -0.68 -1.48 9.08
C GLU A 500 -1.69 -1.41 7.93
N GLU A 501 -1.22 -1.55 6.68
CA GLU A 501 -2.07 -1.53 5.49
C GLU A 501 -3.12 -2.64 5.48
N SER A 502 -2.90 -3.76 6.19
CA SER A 502 -3.90 -4.85 6.29
C SER A 502 -5.26 -4.36 6.80
N SER A 503 -5.28 -3.27 7.58
CA SER A 503 -6.50 -2.65 8.09
C SER A 503 -7.36 -1.99 7.00
N CYS A 504 -6.79 -1.64 5.85
CA CYS A 504 -7.51 -0.99 4.75
C CYS A 504 -8.64 -1.88 4.21
N LEU A 505 -8.47 -3.21 4.24
CA LEU A 505 -9.48 -4.17 3.77
C LEU A 505 -10.77 -4.15 4.59
N LYS A 506 -10.78 -3.55 5.79
CA LYS A 506 -12.01 -3.40 6.58
C LYS A 506 -13.06 -2.54 5.88
N CYS A 507 -12.62 -1.53 5.11
CA CYS A 507 -13.50 -0.60 4.40
C CYS A 507 -13.41 -0.76 2.89
N HIS A 508 -12.24 -1.11 2.37
CA HIS A 508 -11.92 -1.21 0.95
C HIS A 508 -11.91 -2.68 0.50
N HIS A 509 -13.08 -3.31 0.51
CA HIS A 509 -13.20 -4.75 0.29
C HIS A 509 -12.81 -5.20 -1.12
N GLU A 510 -13.05 -4.39 -2.15
CA GLU A 510 -12.74 -4.80 -3.53
C GLU A 510 -11.25 -4.66 -3.86
N VAL A 511 -10.47 -3.93 -3.05
CA VAL A 511 -9.03 -3.63 -3.17
C VAL A 511 -8.67 -2.83 -4.43
N VAL A 512 -9.37 -3.03 -5.54
CA VAL A 512 -9.18 -2.32 -6.82
C VAL A 512 -9.35 -0.81 -6.70
N ASP A 513 -10.09 -0.34 -5.69
CA ASP A 513 -10.25 1.08 -5.36
C ASP A 513 -9.04 1.69 -4.64
N LEU A 514 -8.09 0.86 -4.21
CA LEU A 514 -6.78 1.25 -3.68
C LEU A 514 -5.69 1.27 -4.77
N GLU A 515 -6.05 1.00 -6.03
CA GLU A 515 -5.15 1.13 -7.17
C GLU A 515 -4.81 2.60 -7.46
N PRO A 516 -3.69 2.87 -8.17
CA PRO A 516 -3.35 4.21 -8.65
C PRO A 516 -4.49 4.89 -9.41
N SER A 517 -4.81 6.12 -9.02
CA SER A 517 -5.88 6.95 -9.61
C SER A 517 -5.39 8.36 -9.96
N GLU A 518 -6.20 9.15 -10.67
CA GLU A 518 -5.86 10.55 -10.95
C GLU A 518 -5.73 11.39 -9.66
N ARG A 519 -6.54 11.08 -8.65
CA ARG A 519 -6.50 11.75 -7.34
C ARG A 519 -5.32 11.28 -6.49
N PHE A 520 -5.00 9.99 -6.56
CA PHE A 520 -3.91 9.36 -5.80
C PHE A 520 -3.02 8.58 -6.77
N PRO A 521 -2.02 9.24 -7.39
CA PRO A 521 -1.10 8.58 -8.32
C PRO A 521 -0.28 7.48 -7.65
N GLU A 522 0.14 7.72 -6.40
CA GLU A 522 0.63 6.68 -5.52
C GLU A 522 -0.55 5.92 -4.91
N PRO A 523 -0.58 4.58 -4.98
CA PRO A 523 -1.67 3.80 -4.42
C PRO A 523 -1.80 4.07 -2.92
N PRO A 524 -3.02 4.26 -2.39
CA PRO A 524 -3.26 4.46 -0.95
C PRO A 524 -2.70 3.35 -0.03
N ALA A 525 -2.61 2.11 -0.51
CA ALA A 525 -2.11 0.95 0.23
C ALA A 525 -1.34 0.00 -0.70
N PRO A 526 -0.10 0.34 -1.10
CA PRO A 526 0.67 -0.40 -2.12
C PRO A 526 0.87 -1.87 -1.77
N LYS A 527 1.13 -2.20 -0.51
CA LYS A 527 1.48 -3.55 -0.07
C LYS A 527 0.27 -4.47 -0.05
N VAL A 528 -0.89 -3.98 0.37
CA VAL A 528 -2.15 -4.73 0.26
C VAL A 528 -2.48 -5.02 -1.20
N VAL A 529 -2.35 -4.02 -2.07
CA VAL A 529 -2.62 -4.17 -3.50
C VAL A 529 -1.66 -5.19 -4.12
N ALA A 530 -0.38 -5.13 -3.79
CA ALA A 530 0.61 -6.11 -4.24
C ALA A 530 0.27 -7.54 -3.75
N GLY A 531 -0.10 -7.70 -2.47
CA GLY A 531 -0.53 -8.99 -1.91
C GLY A 531 -1.75 -9.58 -2.60
N TYR A 532 -2.75 -8.73 -2.90
CA TYR A 532 -3.93 -9.10 -3.68
C TYR A 532 -3.56 -9.63 -5.07
N HIS A 533 -2.66 -8.93 -5.78
CA HIS A 533 -2.16 -9.34 -7.09
C HIS A 533 -1.41 -10.67 -7.03
N LEU A 534 -0.52 -10.86 -6.05
CA LEU A 534 0.22 -12.11 -5.89
C LEU A 534 -0.72 -13.31 -5.66
N ILE A 535 -1.70 -13.17 -4.77
CA ILE A 535 -2.70 -14.22 -4.52
C ILE A 535 -3.47 -14.58 -5.79
N ARG A 536 -3.81 -13.58 -6.60
CA ARG A 536 -4.50 -13.78 -7.89
C ARG A 536 -3.60 -14.45 -8.92
N GLN A 537 -2.36 -14.00 -9.05
CA GLN A 537 -1.41 -14.49 -10.04
C GLN A 537 -0.98 -15.93 -9.76
N TYR A 538 -0.73 -16.27 -8.49
CA TYR A 538 -0.32 -17.62 -8.08
C TYR A 538 -1.50 -18.57 -7.82
N GLY A 539 -2.73 -18.05 -7.81
CA GLY A 539 -3.94 -18.86 -7.72
C GLY A 539 -4.22 -19.44 -6.33
N CYS A 540 -3.79 -18.77 -5.26
CA CYS A 540 -3.99 -19.26 -3.89
C CYS A 540 -5.48 -19.52 -3.58
N TYR A 541 -6.39 -18.75 -4.19
CA TYR A 541 -7.84 -18.88 -4.08
C TYR A 541 -8.41 -20.18 -4.66
N GLY A 542 -7.65 -20.91 -5.49
CA GLY A 542 -8.07 -22.22 -5.97
C GLY A 542 -8.07 -23.26 -4.85
N CYS A 543 -7.04 -23.24 -4.01
CA CYS A 543 -6.92 -24.14 -2.86
C CYS A 543 -7.63 -23.58 -1.62
N HIS A 544 -7.56 -22.26 -1.41
CA HIS A 544 -8.10 -21.58 -0.23
C HIS A 544 -9.39 -20.83 -0.56
N GLU A 545 -10.43 -21.06 0.23
CA GLU A 545 -11.69 -20.35 0.04
C GLU A 545 -11.61 -18.90 0.58
N ILE A 546 -11.93 -17.92 -0.28
CA ILE A 546 -11.99 -16.48 0.01
C ILE A 546 -13.30 -15.92 -0.58
N LYS A 547 -14.38 -15.91 0.22
CA LYS A 547 -15.75 -15.67 -0.29
C LYS A 547 -16.09 -14.21 -0.59
N GLY A 548 -15.36 -13.24 -0.03
CA GLY A 548 -15.66 -11.81 -0.13
C GLY A 548 -16.94 -11.36 0.59
N TRP A 549 -18.05 -12.05 0.38
CA TRP A 549 -19.36 -11.75 0.94
C TRP A 549 -19.97 -12.96 1.66
N SER A 550 -20.28 -12.80 2.95
CA SER A 550 -21.05 -13.80 3.72
C SER A 550 -22.29 -13.19 4.40
N GLY A 551 -22.73 -12.01 3.95
CA GLY A 551 -23.90 -11.29 4.49
C GLY A 551 -23.67 -9.78 4.57
N PRO A 552 -24.68 -8.99 4.99
CA PRO A 552 -24.55 -7.54 5.21
C PRO A 552 -23.47 -7.19 6.25
N ASP A 553 -23.37 -7.99 7.32
CA ASP A 553 -22.48 -7.74 8.47
C ASP A 553 -21.26 -8.69 8.50
N GLN A 554 -21.05 -9.50 7.45
CA GLN A 554 -20.00 -10.55 7.40
C GLN A 554 -19.25 -10.52 6.05
N ARG A 555 -18.92 -9.33 5.57
CA ARG A 555 -18.06 -9.17 4.39
C ARG A 555 -16.59 -9.32 4.79
N VAL A 556 -15.81 -9.98 3.92
CA VAL A 556 -14.43 -10.39 4.19
C VAL A 556 -13.58 -10.18 2.93
N GLY A 557 -13.05 -8.97 2.75
CA GLY A 557 -12.21 -8.64 1.59
C GLY A 557 -12.89 -8.89 0.22
N PRO A 558 -12.10 -9.08 -0.85
CA PRO A 558 -12.65 -9.28 -2.19
C PRO A 558 -13.11 -10.74 -2.37
N ASP A 559 -14.13 -10.96 -3.19
CA ASP A 559 -14.60 -12.31 -3.51
C ASP A 559 -13.71 -12.96 -4.57
N LEU A 560 -12.78 -13.82 -4.14
CA LEU A 560 -11.82 -14.49 -5.02
C LEU A 560 -12.23 -15.91 -5.42
N ARG A 561 -13.51 -16.27 -5.30
CA ARG A 561 -13.95 -17.64 -5.64
C ARG A 561 -13.74 -17.98 -7.11
N LEU A 562 -13.46 -19.26 -7.34
CA LEU A 562 -13.38 -19.83 -8.68
C LEU A 562 -14.71 -19.68 -9.43
N GLU A 563 -14.61 -19.35 -10.72
CA GLU A 563 -15.73 -19.43 -11.66
C GLU A 563 -16.28 -20.86 -11.69
N PRO A 564 -17.61 -21.04 -11.75
CA PRO A 564 -18.19 -22.36 -11.98
C PRO A 564 -17.67 -22.99 -13.27
N ASN A 565 -17.36 -24.28 -13.23
CA ASN A 565 -16.69 -25.00 -14.31
C ASN A 565 -17.67 -25.57 -15.35
N TYR A 566 -18.67 -24.79 -15.76
CA TYR A 566 -19.71 -25.27 -16.68
C TYR A 566 -19.16 -25.77 -18.01
N HIS A 567 -18.13 -25.10 -18.54
CA HIS A 567 -17.50 -25.44 -19.81
C HIS A 567 -16.75 -26.77 -19.70
N GLU A 568 -15.99 -26.94 -18.63
CA GLU A 568 -15.22 -28.15 -18.36
C GLU A 568 -16.15 -29.36 -18.13
N VAL A 569 -17.30 -29.13 -17.47
CA VAL A 569 -18.35 -30.14 -17.34
C VAL A 569 -18.94 -30.50 -18.70
N ALA A 570 -19.27 -29.54 -19.55
CA ALA A 570 -19.77 -29.82 -20.89
C ALA A 570 -18.73 -30.55 -21.77
N GLN A 571 -17.44 -30.25 -21.63
CA GLN A 571 -16.35 -31.01 -22.27
C GLN A 571 -16.20 -32.45 -21.75
N ALA A 572 -16.49 -32.67 -20.46
CA ALA A 572 -16.55 -34.02 -19.90
C ALA A 572 -17.76 -34.78 -20.48
N VAL A 573 -18.91 -34.12 -20.59
CA VAL A 573 -20.10 -34.69 -21.23
C VAL A 573 -19.85 -35.01 -22.70
N SER A 574 -19.20 -34.15 -23.48
CA SER A 574 -19.02 -34.33 -24.93
C SER A 574 -18.25 -35.59 -25.33
N VAL A 575 -17.46 -36.15 -24.41
CA VAL A 575 -16.68 -37.38 -24.65
C VAL A 575 -17.31 -38.63 -24.04
N ASP A 576 -18.46 -38.50 -23.37
CA ASP A 576 -19.21 -39.64 -22.86
C ASP A 576 -19.61 -40.56 -24.03
N PRO A 577 -19.34 -41.88 -23.96
CA PRO A 577 -19.72 -42.80 -25.02
C PRO A 577 -21.20 -42.74 -25.41
N GLY A 578 -22.08 -42.50 -24.43
CA GLY A 578 -23.52 -42.39 -24.57
C GLY A 578 -23.98 -41.20 -25.41
N VAL A 579 -23.16 -40.16 -25.54
CA VAL A 579 -23.47 -38.97 -26.37
C VAL A 579 -23.71 -39.33 -27.82
N LYS A 580 -23.08 -40.40 -28.33
CA LYS A 580 -23.30 -40.88 -29.70
C LYS A 580 -24.72 -41.38 -29.95
N GLU A 581 -25.44 -41.74 -28.88
CA GLU A 581 -26.82 -42.21 -28.91
C GLU A 581 -27.85 -41.11 -28.61
N MET A 582 -27.36 -39.91 -28.28
CA MET A 582 -28.16 -38.70 -28.08
C MET A 582 -28.43 -38.01 -29.41
N ASP A 583 -29.48 -37.18 -29.45
CA ASP A 583 -29.86 -36.47 -30.66
C ASP A 583 -28.95 -35.26 -30.99
N ALA A 584 -29.16 -34.67 -32.16
CA ALA A 584 -28.39 -33.50 -32.60
C ALA A 584 -28.65 -32.27 -31.73
N THR A 585 -29.82 -32.18 -31.08
CA THR A 585 -30.19 -31.05 -30.22
C THR A 585 -29.39 -31.08 -28.92
N PHE A 586 -29.26 -32.23 -28.28
CA PHE A 586 -28.39 -32.44 -27.13
C PHE A 586 -26.94 -32.06 -27.45
N ASN A 587 -26.43 -32.53 -28.58
CA ASN A 587 -25.08 -32.20 -29.05
C ASN A 587 -24.90 -30.70 -29.34
N GLY A 588 -25.94 -30.04 -29.86
CA GLY A 588 -25.98 -28.59 -30.01
C GLY A 588 -25.81 -27.88 -28.66
N TRP A 589 -26.57 -28.27 -27.64
CA TRP A 589 -26.46 -27.67 -26.30
C TRP A 589 -25.09 -27.91 -25.67
N VAL A 590 -24.50 -29.09 -25.82
CA VAL A 590 -23.13 -29.37 -25.34
C VAL A 590 -22.13 -28.40 -25.98
N ASN A 591 -22.15 -28.27 -27.31
CA ASN A 591 -21.24 -27.36 -28.02
C ASN A 591 -21.48 -25.89 -27.67
N ASP A 592 -22.74 -25.49 -27.51
CA ASP A 592 -23.10 -24.12 -27.10
C ASP A 592 -22.57 -23.81 -25.69
N VAL A 593 -22.66 -24.74 -24.73
CA VAL A 593 -22.09 -24.53 -23.39
C VAL A 593 -20.56 -24.48 -23.43
N ILE A 594 -19.90 -25.30 -24.27
CA ILE A 594 -18.44 -25.27 -24.41
C ILE A 594 -17.95 -23.94 -24.98
N SER A 595 -18.67 -23.37 -25.95
CA SER A 595 -18.19 -22.24 -26.76
C SER A 595 -18.81 -20.87 -26.44
N SER A 596 -19.99 -20.82 -25.83
CA SER A 596 -20.71 -19.58 -25.55
C SER A 596 -20.29 -18.94 -24.22
N PRO A 597 -20.03 -17.62 -24.18
CA PRO A 597 -19.76 -16.90 -22.94
C PRO A 597 -20.97 -16.79 -21.98
N ASP A 598 -22.21 -16.77 -22.52
CA ASP A 598 -23.44 -16.66 -21.71
C ASP A 598 -24.05 -18.04 -21.48
N GLY A 599 -24.24 -18.82 -22.56
CA GLY A 599 -24.61 -20.25 -22.55
C GLY A 599 -25.78 -20.69 -21.66
N ASN A 600 -26.48 -19.77 -20.99
CA ASN A 600 -27.29 -20.06 -19.81
C ASN A 600 -28.50 -20.93 -20.13
N ASP A 601 -29.15 -20.66 -21.27
CA ASP A 601 -30.30 -21.44 -21.73
C ASP A 601 -29.87 -22.83 -22.20
N ALA A 602 -28.80 -22.93 -22.99
CA ALA A 602 -28.23 -24.20 -23.41
C ALA A 602 -27.79 -25.04 -22.20
N ARG A 603 -27.17 -24.42 -21.19
CA ARG A 603 -26.76 -25.08 -19.94
C ARG A 603 -27.96 -25.66 -19.19
N ARG A 604 -29.05 -24.89 -19.07
CA ARG A 604 -30.27 -25.34 -18.40
C ARG A 604 -30.90 -26.52 -19.13
N SER A 605 -31.05 -26.43 -20.45
CA SER A 605 -31.58 -27.51 -21.29
C SER A 605 -30.70 -28.76 -21.24
N LEU A 606 -29.37 -28.59 -21.32
CA LEU A 606 -28.41 -29.69 -21.18
C LEU A 606 -28.58 -30.41 -19.84
N ARG A 607 -28.65 -29.67 -18.74
CA ARG A 607 -28.87 -30.24 -17.41
C ARG A 607 -30.19 -31.01 -17.34
N GLU A 608 -31.28 -30.42 -17.80
CA GLU A 608 -32.60 -31.06 -17.79
C GLU A 608 -32.62 -32.35 -18.60
N ALA A 609 -31.92 -32.38 -19.74
CA ALA A 609 -31.79 -33.59 -20.56
C ALA A 609 -30.98 -34.69 -19.86
N ILE A 610 -29.87 -34.33 -19.19
CA ILE A 610 -29.08 -35.30 -18.41
C ILE A 610 -29.88 -35.82 -17.21
N ASP A 611 -30.58 -34.94 -16.48
CA ASP A 611 -31.42 -35.33 -15.35
C ASP A 611 -32.57 -36.25 -15.81
N ALA A 612 -33.15 -36.02 -17.00
CA ALA A 612 -34.19 -36.87 -17.57
C ALA A 612 -33.66 -38.25 -18.00
N ASP A 613 -32.45 -38.32 -18.58
CA ASP A 613 -31.79 -39.58 -18.91
C ASP A 613 -31.48 -40.40 -17.64
N ALA A 614 -31.01 -39.75 -16.57
CA ALA A 614 -30.73 -40.42 -15.28
C ALA A 614 -31.95 -41.12 -14.66
N VAL A 615 -33.16 -40.62 -14.92
CA VAL A 615 -34.42 -41.21 -14.42
C VAL A 615 -34.74 -42.56 -15.10
N LEU A 616 -34.16 -42.82 -16.28
CA LEU A 616 -34.38 -44.07 -17.03
C LEU A 616 -33.68 -45.28 -16.39
N GLY A 617 -32.78 -45.08 -15.42
CA GLY A 617 -32.11 -46.17 -14.71
C GLY A 617 -31.29 -47.04 -15.67
N ASP A 618 -31.60 -48.33 -15.75
CA ASP A 618 -30.88 -49.27 -16.61
C ASP A 618 -31.03 -48.97 -18.12
N ASP A 619 -32.04 -48.17 -18.52
CA ASP A 619 -32.27 -47.74 -19.90
C ASP A 619 -31.60 -46.38 -20.22
N ALA A 620 -30.83 -45.80 -19.27
CA ALA A 620 -30.12 -44.54 -19.47
C ALA A 620 -29.00 -44.68 -20.51
N LYS A 621 -28.84 -43.67 -21.36
CA LYS A 621 -27.82 -43.67 -22.41
C LYS A 621 -26.49 -43.11 -21.92
N LEU A 622 -26.54 -42.11 -21.03
CA LEU A 622 -25.35 -41.45 -20.50
C LEU A 622 -24.80 -42.22 -19.30
N SER A 623 -23.50 -42.06 -19.03
CA SER A 623 -22.87 -42.72 -17.88
C SER A 623 -23.31 -42.11 -16.54
N ASP A 624 -23.23 -42.91 -15.47
CA ASP A 624 -23.40 -42.46 -14.07
C ASP A 624 -22.55 -41.22 -13.76
N ARG A 625 -21.34 -41.14 -14.32
CA ARG A 625 -20.47 -39.97 -14.15
C ARG A 625 -21.11 -38.71 -14.71
N THR A 626 -21.68 -38.78 -15.91
CA THR A 626 -22.38 -37.66 -16.54
C THR A 626 -23.61 -37.24 -15.72
N HIS A 627 -24.36 -38.20 -15.15
CA HIS A 627 -25.48 -37.88 -14.27
C HIS A 627 -25.05 -37.16 -12.99
N VAL A 628 -23.93 -37.55 -12.37
CA VAL A 628 -23.37 -36.83 -11.20
C VAL A 628 -22.98 -35.39 -11.56
N LEU A 629 -22.36 -35.20 -12.73
CA LEU A 629 -21.89 -33.90 -13.20
C LEU A 629 -23.03 -32.91 -13.50
N ALA A 630 -24.24 -33.38 -13.78
CA ALA A 630 -25.41 -32.53 -14.02
C ALA A 630 -25.69 -31.54 -12.87
N SER A 631 -25.32 -31.92 -11.63
CA SER A 631 -25.44 -31.05 -10.45
C SER A 631 -24.60 -29.77 -10.54
N LEU A 632 -23.44 -29.82 -11.21
CA LEU A 632 -22.52 -28.70 -11.38
C LEU A 632 -22.99 -27.69 -12.45
N LEU A 633 -23.95 -28.06 -13.29
CA LEU A 633 -24.57 -27.17 -14.28
C LEU A 633 -25.62 -26.23 -13.65
N LYS A 634 -25.88 -26.33 -12.33
CA LYS A 634 -26.75 -25.39 -11.60
C LYS A 634 -26.03 -24.07 -11.36
N THR A 635 -26.77 -22.97 -11.51
CA THR A 635 -26.30 -21.64 -11.11
C THR A 635 -26.23 -21.55 -9.59
N PRO A 636 -25.06 -21.28 -8.98
CA PRO A 636 -24.96 -21.01 -7.55
C PRO A 636 -25.54 -19.63 -7.23
N GLU A 637 -25.98 -19.41 -5.99
CA GLU A 637 -26.54 -18.12 -5.55
C GLU A 637 -25.56 -16.96 -5.72
N THR A 638 -24.27 -17.23 -5.45
CA THR A 638 -23.18 -16.26 -5.65
C THR A 638 -22.02 -16.94 -6.39
N PRO A 639 -21.97 -16.86 -7.73
CA PRO A 639 -20.90 -17.47 -8.52
C PRO A 639 -19.58 -16.72 -8.32
N GLY A 640 -18.49 -17.48 -8.19
CA GLY A 640 -17.14 -16.90 -8.26
C GLY A 640 -16.83 -16.34 -9.65
N LYS A 641 -15.79 -15.50 -9.71
CA LYS A 641 -15.41 -14.73 -10.91
C LYS A 641 -13.98 -14.96 -11.38
N PHE A 642 -13.21 -15.76 -10.64
CA PHE A 642 -11.80 -16.00 -10.95
C PHE A 642 -11.60 -17.31 -11.70
N PRO A 643 -10.93 -17.32 -12.87
CA PRO A 643 -10.64 -18.55 -13.59
C PRO A 643 -9.58 -19.38 -12.85
N LYS A 644 -9.38 -20.63 -13.25
CA LYS A 644 -8.21 -21.39 -12.81
C LYS A 644 -6.93 -20.80 -13.42
N VAL A 645 -5.86 -20.68 -12.63
CA VAL A 645 -4.59 -20.05 -13.09
C VAL A 645 -3.68 -20.97 -13.90
N GLY A 646 -3.81 -22.28 -13.71
CA GLY A 646 -3.02 -23.28 -14.41
C GLY A 646 -3.63 -23.62 -15.78
N PRO A 647 -2.81 -24.05 -16.75
CA PRO A 647 -3.33 -24.52 -18.04
C PRO A 647 -4.22 -25.75 -17.86
N SER A 648 -5.27 -25.87 -18.68
CA SER A 648 -6.00 -27.14 -18.80
C SER A 648 -5.04 -28.27 -19.17
N LEU A 649 -5.18 -29.39 -18.45
CA LEU A 649 -4.45 -30.64 -18.66
C LEU A 649 -5.31 -31.68 -19.40
N ARG A 650 -6.48 -31.28 -19.90
CA ARG A 650 -7.44 -32.14 -20.62
C ARG A 650 -6.82 -32.86 -21.83
N HIS A 651 -5.89 -32.20 -22.51
CA HIS A 651 -5.21 -32.71 -23.70
C HIS A 651 -3.69 -32.82 -23.48
N VAL A 652 -3.23 -33.05 -22.26
CA VAL A 652 -1.80 -32.99 -21.92
C VAL A 652 -0.95 -33.99 -22.71
N ALA A 653 -1.48 -35.19 -23.00
CA ALA A 653 -0.78 -36.22 -23.76
C ALA A 653 -0.53 -35.82 -25.22
N SER A 654 -1.24 -34.83 -25.76
CA SER A 654 -0.99 -34.33 -27.12
C SER A 654 0.20 -33.35 -27.19
N LYS A 655 0.72 -32.92 -26.04
CA LYS A 655 1.62 -31.76 -25.93
C LYS A 655 3.02 -32.08 -25.39
N VAL A 656 3.11 -32.93 -24.36
CA VAL A 656 4.37 -33.21 -23.64
C VAL A 656 4.53 -34.70 -23.35
N GLY A 657 5.79 -35.15 -23.26
CA GLY A 657 6.15 -36.54 -22.94
C GLY A 657 6.50 -36.77 -21.46
N PHE A 658 6.81 -38.02 -21.13
CA PHE A 658 7.09 -38.48 -19.76
C PHE A 658 8.25 -37.73 -19.11
N ASP A 659 9.42 -37.69 -19.75
CA ASP A 659 10.65 -37.12 -19.19
C ASP A 659 10.48 -35.64 -18.81
N TRP A 660 9.84 -34.85 -19.68
CA TRP A 660 9.57 -33.45 -19.40
C TRP A 660 8.54 -33.29 -18.27
N LEU A 661 7.46 -34.06 -18.28
CA LEU A 661 6.45 -34.01 -17.21
C LEU A 661 7.04 -34.40 -15.86
N TYR A 662 7.92 -35.39 -15.82
CA TYR A 662 8.58 -35.84 -14.60
C TYR A 662 9.48 -34.75 -14.04
N ALA A 663 10.38 -34.18 -14.85
CA ALA A 663 11.22 -33.05 -14.44
C ALA A 663 10.38 -31.85 -13.97
N TRP A 664 9.31 -31.51 -14.71
CA TRP A 664 8.42 -30.39 -14.38
C TRP A 664 7.65 -30.59 -13.08
N LEU A 665 7.12 -31.79 -12.81
CA LEU A 665 6.42 -32.09 -11.57
C LEU A 665 7.37 -32.15 -10.37
N ARG A 666 8.58 -32.70 -10.57
CA ARG A 666 9.62 -32.77 -9.53
C ARG A 666 10.05 -31.38 -9.07
N ASN A 667 10.46 -30.54 -10.01
CA ASN A 667 10.90 -29.17 -9.73
C ASN A 667 10.63 -28.25 -10.93
N PRO A 668 9.50 -27.52 -10.96
CA PRO A 668 9.15 -26.68 -12.09
C PRO A 668 10.08 -25.46 -12.25
N GLN A 669 10.72 -25.01 -11.16
CA GLN A 669 11.67 -23.88 -11.15
C GLN A 669 12.94 -24.21 -11.93
N ASP A 670 13.36 -25.47 -12.01
CA ASP A 670 14.53 -25.89 -12.79
C ASP A 670 14.34 -25.64 -14.29
N PHE A 671 13.12 -25.88 -14.80
CA PHE A 671 12.76 -25.57 -16.18
C PHE A 671 12.49 -24.08 -16.36
N ARG A 672 11.73 -23.46 -15.43
CA ARG A 672 11.38 -22.04 -15.50
C ARG A 672 11.45 -21.40 -14.11
N PRO A 673 12.50 -20.62 -13.82
CA PRO A 673 12.64 -19.96 -12.51
C PRO A 673 11.47 -19.05 -12.13
N SER A 674 10.90 -18.34 -13.12
CA SER A 674 9.75 -17.42 -12.94
C SER A 674 8.37 -18.11 -12.95
N THR A 675 8.32 -19.44 -12.85
CA THR A 675 7.04 -20.19 -12.93
C THR A 675 6.12 -19.91 -11.74
N LYS A 676 4.82 -19.77 -12.03
CA LYS A 676 3.76 -19.66 -11.03
C LYS A 676 3.39 -21.02 -10.41
N MET A 677 3.81 -22.13 -11.01
CA MET A 677 3.55 -23.47 -10.47
C MET A 677 4.47 -23.71 -9.26
N PRO A 678 3.90 -23.97 -8.07
CA PRO A 678 4.72 -24.17 -6.88
C PRO A 678 5.37 -25.56 -6.88
N ARG A 679 6.44 -25.73 -6.10
CA ARG A 679 7.14 -27.00 -5.94
C ARG A 679 6.40 -27.88 -4.94
N PHE A 680 6.01 -29.07 -5.37
CA PHE A 680 5.31 -30.05 -4.52
C PHE A 680 6.23 -31.12 -3.95
N PHE A 681 7.30 -31.49 -4.64
CA PHE A 681 8.14 -32.64 -4.31
C PHE A 681 9.59 -32.21 -3.98
N GLY A 682 10.35 -33.10 -3.34
CA GLY A 682 11.72 -32.86 -2.91
C GLY A 682 11.83 -31.78 -1.84
N LEU A 683 10.85 -31.69 -0.93
CA LEU A 683 10.80 -30.76 0.19
C LEU A 683 10.98 -31.54 1.51
N TRP A 684 12.18 -32.08 1.71
CA TRP A 684 12.49 -33.02 2.79
C TRP A 684 13.37 -32.43 3.89
N GLU A 685 13.66 -31.12 3.85
CA GLU A 685 14.62 -30.46 4.74
C GLU A 685 14.27 -30.55 6.25
N HIS A 686 13.04 -30.94 6.57
CA HIS A 686 12.51 -31.08 7.93
C HIS A 686 12.35 -32.55 8.36
N LEU A 687 12.79 -33.50 7.52
CA LEU A 687 12.64 -34.94 7.72
C LEU A 687 13.98 -35.59 8.01
N GLU A 688 13.96 -36.59 8.88
CA GLU A 688 15.10 -37.42 9.25
C GLU A 688 14.63 -38.88 9.42
N GLY A 689 15.56 -39.83 9.38
CA GLY A 689 15.29 -41.26 9.59
C GLY A 689 14.23 -41.83 8.64
N ALA A 690 13.33 -42.67 9.17
CA ALA A 690 12.30 -43.36 8.39
C ALA A 690 11.40 -42.41 7.56
N GLY A 691 11.12 -41.21 8.08
CA GLY A 691 10.28 -40.24 7.35
C GLY A 691 10.94 -39.71 6.07
N LEU A 692 12.26 -39.52 6.10
CA LEU A 692 13.06 -39.16 4.93
C LEU A 692 13.12 -40.32 3.93
N GLU A 693 13.46 -41.52 4.40
CA GLU A 693 13.53 -42.73 3.58
C GLU A 693 12.21 -43.02 2.84
N GLU A 694 11.07 -42.92 3.54
CA GLU A 694 9.75 -43.06 2.92
C GLU A 694 9.51 -42.02 1.82
N SER A 695 9.89 -40.75 2.06
CA SER A 695 9.65 -39.67 1.10
C SER A 695 10.51 -39.81 -0.15
N GLU A 696 11.79 -40.17 0.01
CA GLU A 696 12.70 -40.48 -1.10
C GLU A 696 12.22 -41.67 -1.92
N ARG A 697 11.64 -42.67 -1.27
CA ARG A 697 11.11 -43.88 -1.91
C ARG A 697 9.79 -43.64 -2.64
N TYR A 698 8.86 -42.89 -2.04
CA TYR A 698 7.49 -42.77 -2.53
C TYR A 698 7.26 -41.61 -3.49
N GLU A 699 7.89 -40.45 -3.30
CA GLU A 699 7.64 -39.27 -4.15
C GLU A 699 7.93 -39.52 -5.64
N PRO A 700 9.03 -40.21 -6.04
CA PRO A 700 9.26 -40.58 -7.45
C PRO A 700 8.12 -41.40 -8.07
N LEU A 701 7.54 -42.32 -7.29
CA LEU A 701 6.41 -43.15 -7.73
C LEU A 701 5.10 -42.37 -7.76
N GLU A 702 4.89 -41.44 -6.83
CA GLU A 702 3.77 -40.51 -6.89
C GLU A 702 3.84 -39.69 -8.20
N ILE A 703 4.99 -39.13 -8.56
CA ILE A 703 5.18 -38.40 -9.83
C ILE A 703 4.90 -39.31 -11.04
N ARG A 704 5.51 -40.51 -11.09
CA ARG A 704 5.28 -41.48 -12.17
C ARG A 704 3.80 -41.83 -12.30
N SER A 705 3.12 -42.05 -11.18
CA SER A 705 1.70 -42.39 -11.11
C SER A 705 0.81 -41.24 -11.58
N MET A 706 1.12 -39.99 -11.17
CA MET A 706 0.43 -38.79 -11.66
C MET A 706 0.52 -38.68 -13.19
N ILE A 707 1.71 -38.91 -13.76
CA ILE A 707 1.90 -38.87 -15.23
C ILE A 707 1.09 -39.98 -15.91
N ALA A 708 1.06 -41.18 -15.34
CA ALA A 708 0.28 -42.30 -15.86
C ALA A 708 -1.22 -41.96 -15.89
N TYR A 709 -1.76 -41.38 -14.82
CA TYR A 709 -3.15 -40.92 -14.77
C TYR A 709 -3.41 -39.80 -15.77
N LEU A 710 -2.60 -38.73 -15.76
CA LEU A 710 -2.76 -37.59 -16.67
C LEU A 710 -2.74 -38.02 -18.14
N THR A 711 -1.86 -38.96 -18.49
CA THR A 711 -1.75 -39.48 -19.86
C THR A 711 -2.94 -40.36 -20.22
N SER A 712 -3.38 -41.24 -19.32
CA SER A 712 -4.51 -42.16 -19.58
C SER A 712 -5.85 -41.43 -19.62
N SER A 713 -6.02 -40.38 -18.82
CA SER A 713 -7.23 -39.55 -18.77
C SER A 713 -7.26 -38.46 -19.84
N SER A 714 -6.14 -38.25 -20.55
CA SER A 714 -6.04 -37.22 -21.58
C SER A 714 -7.00 -37.50 -22.72
N GLN A 715 -7.85 -36.53 -23.04
CA GLN A 715 -8.74 -36.57 -24.18
C GLN A 715 -7.97 -36.29 -25.48
N PRO A 716 -8.39 -36.87 -26.62
CA PRO A 716 -7.74 -36.64 -27.90
C PRO A 716 -7.85 -35.16 -28.31
N PHE A 717 -6.81 -34.65 -28.97
CA PHE A 717 -6.78 -33.30 -29.52
C PHE A 717 -6.69 -33.39 -31.05
N GLN A 718 -7.57 -32.66 -31.74
CA GLN A 718 -7.52 -32.51 -33.18
C GLN A 718 -6.56 -31.38 -33.55
N TYR A 719 -5.42 -31.72 -34.14
CA TYR A 719 -4.45 -30.74 -34.61
C TYR A 719 -4.99 -29.93 -35.79
N ILE A 720 -4.55 -28.68 -35.88
CA ILE A 720 -4.86 -27.79 -36.98
C ILE A 720 -3.88 -28.08 -38.11
N GLU A 721 -4.43 -28.31 -39.31
CA GLU A 721 -3.63 -28.56 -40.49
C GLU A 721 -3.05 -27.26 -41.05
N PRO A 722 -1.82 -27.29 -41.61
CA PRO A 722 -1.25 -26.13 -42.28
C PRO A 722 -2.09 -25.63 -43.46
N TYR A 723 -1.93 -24.36 -43.81
CA TYR A 723 -2.60 -23.81 -44.97
C TYR A 723 -2.19 -24.52 -46.27
N GLU A 724 -3.15 -24.67 -47.18
CA GLU A 724 -2.87 -25.08 -48.55
C GLU A 724 -2.20 -23.93 -49.34
N GLY A 725 -1.34 -24.26 -50.30
CA GLY A 725 -0.72 -23.26 -51.19
C GLY A 725 0.50 -22.52 -50.62
N ILE A 726 1.03 -22.94 -49.47
CA ILE A 726 2.32 -22.44 -48.93
C ILE A 726 3.47 -22.96 -49.81
N THR A 727 4.29 -22.05 -50.33
CA THR A 727 5.38 -22.38 -51.27
C THR A 727 6.76 -22.08 -50.70
N ALA A 728 6.88 -21.20 -49.70
CA ALA A 728 8.13 -20.96 -48.98
C ALA A 728 8.31 -21.96 -47.83
N SER A 729 9.53 -22.47 -47.64
CA SER A 729 9.87 -23.31 -46.49
C SER A 729 9.90 -22.48 -45.21
N ALA A 730 9.52 -23.09 -44.07
CA ALA A 730 9.61 -22.45 -42.76
C ALA A 730 11.04 -21.94 -42.48
N ASP A 731 11.16 -20.70 -42.02
CA ASP A 731 12.42 -19.99 -41.83
C ASP A 731 12.55 -19.41 -40.42
N VAL A 732 13.72 -19.57 -39.83
CA VAL A 732 14.03 -19.20 -38.45
C VAL A 732 14.12 -17.68 -38.27
N GLU A 733 14.73 -16.97 -39.22
CA GLU A 733 14.87 -15.52 -39.16
C GLU A 733 13.52 -14.82 -39.34
N ARG A 734 12.69 -15.29 -40.28
CA ARG A 734 11.29 -14.84 -40.40
C ARG A 734 10.51 -15.18 -39.13
N GLY A 735 10.71 -16.35 -38.54
CA GLY A 735 10.06 -16.77 -37.30
C GLY A 735 10.39 -15.88 -36.11
N LYS A 736 11.67 -15.54 -35.95
CA LYS A 736 12.14 -14.56 -34.96
C LYS A 736 11.46 -13.22 -35.15
N LYS A 737 11.35 -12.76 -36.42
CA LYS A 737 10.67 -11.51 -36.74
C LYS A 737 9.18 -11.56 -36.38
N VAL A 738 8.50 -12.68 -36.63
CA VAL A 738 7.10 -12.89 -36.23
C VAL A 738 6.92 -12.72 -34.73
N VAL A 739 7.76 -13.36 -33.91
CA VAL A 739 7.71 -13.24 -32.44
C VAL A 739 7.91 -11.79 -31.98
N GLU A 740 8.85 -11.07 -32.60
CA GLU A 740 9.14 -9.68 -32.28
C GLU A 740 7.98 -8.73 -32.62
N VAL A 741 7.36 -8.87 -33.81
CA VAL A 741 6.41 -7.87 -34.34
C VAL A 741 4.94 -8.20 -34.14
N ARG A 742 4.56 -9.47 -33.90
CA ARG A 742 3.15 -9.88 -33.74
C ARG A 742 2.65 -9.81 -32.30
N GLY A 743 3.36 -9.09 -31.43
CA GLY A 743 2.93 -8.82 -30.05
C GLY A 743 3.18 -9.96 -29.06
N CYS A 744 3.93 -11.00 -29.42
CA CYS A 744 4.24 -12.10 -28.49
C CYS A 744 4.99 -11.57 -27.24
N LEU A 745 5.91 -10.63 -27.44
CA LEU A 745 6.74 -10.03 -26.39
C LEU A 745 5.98 -9.09 -25.43
N ALA A 746 4.73 -8.72 -25.72
CA ALA A 746 3.88 -7.99 -24.79
C ALA A 746 3.45 -8.85 -23.58
N CYS A 747 3.43 -10.17 -23.76
CA CYS A 747 3.04 -11.13 -22.74
C CYS A 747 4.17 -12.09 -22.37
N HIS A 748 5.05 -12.44 -23.31
CA HIS A 748 6.06 -13.49 -23.13
C HIS A 748 7.47 -12.93 -22.99
N GLN A 749 8.24 -13.50 -22.07
CA GLN A 749 9.69 -13.31 -22.00
C GLN A 749 10.39 -14.26 -22.97
N HIS A 750 11.56 -13.86 -23.47
CA HIS A 750 12.45 -14.71 -24.26
C HIS A 750 13.88 -14.16 -24.22
N ALA A 751 14.89 -15.03 -24.08
CA ALA A 751 16.30 -14.66 -23.88
C ALA A 751 16.89 -13.79 -25.00
N ASP A 752 16.48 -14.01 -26.25
CA ASP A 752 16.87 -13.16 -27.39
C ASP A 752 16.35 -11.72 -27.31
N PHE A 753 15.36 -11.46 -26.46
CA PHE A 753 14.67 -10.17 -26.34
C PHE A 753 14.64 -9.72 -24.87
N PRO A 754 15.79 -9.31 -24.31
CA PRO A 754 15.90 -8.99 -22.88
C PRO A 754 15.01 -7.83 -22.42
N ALA A 755 14.56 -6.96 -23.33
CA ALA A 755 13.61 -5.89 -23.02
C ALA A 755 12.17 -6.39 -22.75
N ALA A 756 11.85 -7.65 -23.06
CA ALA A 756 10.55 -8.24 -22.82
C ALA A 756 10.47 -8.83 -21.40
N GLU A 757 10.09 -8.01 -20.43
CA GLU A 757 10.06 -8.38 -19.01
C GLU A 757 8.69 -8.86 -18.51
N SER A 758 7.65 -8.80 -19.35
CA SER A 758 6.27 -9.19 -19.00
C SER A 758 6.17 -10.66 -18.55
N ASN A 759 5.58 -10.90 -17.38
CA ASN A 759 5.39 -12.24 -16.80
C ASN A 759 3.93 -12.74 -16.89
N HIS A 760 3.12 -12.11 -17.74
CA HIS A 760 1.73 -12.49 -17.95
C HIS A 760 1.65 -13.87 -18.65
N GLY A 761 2.38 -14.00 -19.75
CA GLY A 761 2.66 -15.25 -20.44
C GLY A 761 3.92 -15.94 -19.92
N PRO A 762 4.07 -17.25 -20.18
CA PRO A 762 5.28 -17.99 -19.81
C PRO A 762 6.53 -17.52 -20.57
N ASP A 763 7.68 -17.56 -19.90
CA ASP A 763 8.98 -17.50 -20.59
C ASP A 763 9.10 -18.63 -21.63
N LEU A 764 9.40 -18.24 -22.87
CA LEU A 764 9.49 -19.08 -24.06
C LEU A 764 10.92 -19.53 -24.38
N SER A 765 11.93 -19.08 -23.64
CA SER A 765 13.35 -19.36 -23.92
C SER A 765 13.70 -20.85 -23.98
N ARG A 766 12.88 -21.72 -23.37
CA ARG A 766 13.05 -23.18 -23.33
C ARG A 766 11.89 -23.96 -23.97
N ILE A 767 11.00 -23.30 -24.70
CA ILE A 767 9.80 -23.94 -25.26
C ILE A 767 10.15 -25.07 -26.23
N GLY A 768 11.24 -24.94 -27.00
CA GLY A 768 11.73 -25.97 -27.91
C GLY A 768 12.06 -27.28 -27.19
N ALA A 769 12.73 -27.18 -26.03
CA ALA A 769 13.06 -28.36 -25.22
C ALA A 769 11.82 -29.05 -24.65
N LYS A 770 10.78 -28.27 -24.32
CA LYS A 770 9.49 -28.79 -23.85
C LYS A 770 8.75 -29.57 -24.94
N VAL A 771 8.57 -28.98 -26.11
CA VAL A 771 7.76 -29.60 -27.17
C VAL A 771 8.50 -30.73 -27.87
N ALA A 772 9.83 -30.74 -27.86
CA ALA A 772 10.64 -31.85 -28.36
C ALA A 772 10.44 -33.15 -27.55
N SER A 773 9.92 -33.07 -26.32
CA SER A 773 9.64 -34.25 -25.48
C SER A 773 8.52 -35.15 -26.02
N GLN A 774 7.76 -34.70 -27.02
CA GLN A 774 6.64 -35.44 -27.60
C GLN A 774 6.71 -35.42 -29.14
N PRO A 775 6.53 -36.56 -29.85
CA PRO A 775 6.64 -36.58 -31.31
C PRO A 775 5.69 -35.63 -32.04
N ASN A 776 4.49 -35.40 -31.48
CA ASN A 776 3.52 -34.44 -32.03
C ASN A 776 3.63 -33.03 -31.44
N GLY A 777 4.62 -32.74 -30.60
CA GLY A 777 4.77 -31.44 -29.93
C GLY A 777 4.92 -30.27 -30.91
N VAL A 778 5.54 -30.50 -32.07
CA VAL A 778 5.64 -29.51 -33.17
C VAL A 778 4.26 -29.18 -33.74
N ARG A 779 3.45 -30.22 -34.03
CA ARG A 779 2.06 -30.05 -34.51
C ARG A 779 1.19 -29.34 -33.48
N TRP A 780 1.41 -29.65 -32.19
CA TRP A 780 0.76 -28.94 -31.08
C TRP A 780 1.15 -27.46 -31.08
N LEU A 781 2.44 -27.13 -31.15
CA LEU A 781 2.90 -25.73 -31.10
C LEU A 781 2.34 -24.92 -32.28
N TYR A 782 2.35 -25.51 -33.49
CA TYR A 782 1.71 -24.91 -34.66
C TYR A 782 0.21 -24.65 -34.41
N SER A 783 -0.53 -25.66 -33.94
CA SER A 783 -1.96 -25.53 -33.64
C SER A 783 -2.23 -24.47 -32.58
N TRP A 784 -1.38 -24.41 -31.54
CA TRP A 784 -1.49 -23.43 -30.46
C TRP A 784 -1.27 -22.01 -30.97
N LEU A 785 -0.29 -21.75 -31.84
CA LEU A 785 -0.08 -20.41 -32.41
C LEU A 785 -1.20 -20.00 -33.37
N ARG A 786 -1.84 -20.95 -34.05
CA ARG A 786 -2.90 -20.68 -35.04
C ARG A 786 -4.27 -20.46 -34.41
N ASN A 787 -4.67 -21.30 -33.45
CA ASN A 787 -5.93 -21.13 -32.73
C ASN A 787 -5.81 -21.74 -31.31
N PRO A 788 -5.30 -20.98 -30.33
CA PRO A 788 -5.18 -21.42 -28.94
C PRO A 788 -6.50 -21.92 -28.34
N ALA A 789 -7.63 -21.30 -28.72
CA ALA A 789 -8.96 -21.61 -28.18
C ALA A 789 -9.45 -23.02 -28.56
N ALA A 790 -8.94 -23.60 -29.64
CA ALA A 790 -9.24 -24.99 -30.01
C ALA A 790 -8.67 -26.01 -28.99
N TYR A 791 -7.55 -25.68 -28.34
CA TYR A 791 -6.95 -26.51 -27.28
C TYR A 791 -7.51 -26.16 -25.90
N HIS A 792 -7.74 -24.87 -25.65
CA HIS A 792 -8.27 -24.38 -24.38
C HIS A 792 -9.23 -23.22 -24.63
N PRO A 793 -10.56 -23.44 -24.62
CA PRO A 793 -11.54 -22.43 -25.00
C PRO A 793 -11.40 -21.08 -24.27
N ARG A 794 -11.09 -21.13 -22.97
CA ARG A 794 -10.95 -19.94 -22.10
C ARG A 794 -9.51 -19.44 -21.92
N THR A 795 -8.62 -19.77 -22.85
CA THR A 795 -7.21 -19.37 -22.75
C THR A 795 -7.07 -17.85 -22.87
N ILE A 796 -6.12 -17.29 -22.13
CA ILE A 796 -5.77 -15.86 -22.24
C ILE A 796 -4.90 -15.61 -23.48
N MET A 797 -4.23 -16.64 -24.01
CA MET A 797 -3.45 -16.51 -25.24
C MET A 797 -4.37 -16.10 -26.40
N PRO A 798 -4.21 -14.90 -26.97
CA PRO A 798 -5.08 -14.44 -28.05
C PRO A 798 -4.77 -15.18 -29.35
N ASN A 799 -5.75 -15.20 -30.26
CA ASN A 799 -5.46 -15.52 -31.65
C ASN A 799 -4.76 -14.30 -32.29
N VAL A 800 -3.46 -14.44 -32.56
CA VAL A 800 -2.61 -13.35 -33.11
C VAL A 800 -2.68 -13.25 -34.64
N LEU A 801 -3.66 -13.90 -35.28
CA LEU A 801 -4.04 -13.76 -36.70
C LEU A 801 -2.85 -13.91 -37.65
N LEU A 802 -2.14 -15.04 -37.53
CA LEU A 802 -0.99 -15.38 -38.38
C LEU A 802 -1.46 -15.90 -39.74
N GLU A 803 -1.84 -15.01 -40.64
CA GLU A 803 -2.25 -15.34 -42.01
C GLU A 803 -1.05 -15.50 -42.98
N PRO A 804 -1.19 -16.25 -44.10
CA PRO A 804 -0.11 -16.43 -45.06
C PRO A 804 0.36 -15.12 -45.66
N VAL A 805 1.67 -15.00 -45.91
CA VAL A 805 2.28 -13.78 -46.44
C VAL A 805 2.93 -14.09 -47.79
N THR A 806 2.53 -13.35 -48.81
CA THR A 806 3.17 -13.38 -50.14
C THR A 806 4.39 -12.47 -50.16
N HIS A 807 5.53 -13.00 -50.57
CA HIS A 807 6.80 -12.28 -50.72
C HIS A 807 6.97 -11.69 -52.13
N GLU A 808 7.96 -10.80 -52.29
CA GLU A 808 8.26 -10.14 -53.57
C GLU A 808 8.64 -11.12 -54.69
N ASP A 809 9.22 -12.27 -54.33
CA ASP A 809 9.58 -13.34 -55.26
C ASP A 809 8.39 -14.24 -55.67
N GLY A 810 7.19 -13.93 -55.18
CA GLY A 810 5.96 -14.68 -55.43
C GLY A 810 5.79 -15.93 -54.54
N SER A 811 6.74 -16.23 -53.66
CA SER A 811 6.58 -17.30 -52.67
C SER A 811 5.60 -16.90 -51.56
N VAL A 812 4.93 -17.88 -50.96
CA VAL A 812 3.96 -17.68 -49.86
C VAL A 812 4.49 -18.40 -48.63
N SER A 813 4.74 -17.65 -47.55
CA SER A 813 5.12 -18.21 -46.25
C SER A 813 3.92 -18.34 -45.32
N ASP A 814 4.06 -19.23 -44.35
CA ASP A 814 3.18 -19.36 -43.19
C ASP A 814 3.91 -18.80 -41.96
N PRO A 815 3.52 -17.60 -41.47
CA PRO A 815 4.16 -16.99 -40.31
C PRO A 815 4.10 -17.85 -39.03
N ALA A 816 3.09 -18.73 -38.88
CA ALA A 816 3.04 -19.63 -37.74
C ALA A 816 4.07 -20.76 -37.88
N ALA A 817 4.28 -21.29 -39.08
CA ALA A 817 5.32 -22.28 -39.34
C ALA A 817 6.72 -21.69 -39.15
N ASP A 818 6.93 -20.45 -39.60
CA ASP A 818 8.16 -19.70 -39.37
C ASP A 818 8.40 -19.51 -37.85
N ALA A 819 7.40 -19.03 -37.10
CA ALA A 819 7.52 -18.86 -35.65
C ALA A 819 7.81 -20.18 -34.91
N VAL A 820 7.18 -21.29 -35.33
CA VAL A 820 7.50 -22.63 -34.82
C VAL A 820 8.97 -22.97 -35.08
N ALA A 821 9.48 -22.74 -36.30
CA ALA A 821 10.86 -23.04 -36.64
C ALA A 821 11.86 -22.30 -35.73
N TYR A 822 11.59 -21.03 -35.42
CA TYR A 822 12.37 -20.25 -34.46
C TYR A 822 12.26 -20.80 -33.03
N LEU A 823 11.04 -20.94 -32.51
CA LEU A 823 10.79 -21.38 -31.13
C LEU A 823 11.30 -22.80 -30.84
N LEU A 824 11.44 -23.66 -31.86
CA LEU A 824 12.06 -24.97 -31.70
C LEU A 824 13.55 -24.91 -31.37
N GLN A 825 14.25 -23.84 -31.74
CA GLN A 825 15.65 -23.62 -31.37
C GLN A 825 15.81 -23.06 -29.95
N SER A 826 14.75 -22.47 -29.39
CA SER A 826 14.68 -21.94 -28.03
C SER A 826 14.68 -23.06 -26.99
N THR A 827 15.87 -23.61 -26.73
CA THR A 827 16.09 -24.69 -25.76
C THR A 827 16.93 -24.25 -24.57
N GLN A 828 17.75 -23.20 -24.73
CA GLN A 828 18.84 -22.82 -23.81
C GLN A 828 19.71 -24.00 -23.36
N GLY A 829 19.80 -25.07 -24.17
CA GLY A 829 20.52 -26.28 -23.79
C GLY A 829 19.92 -27.06 -22.61
N TRP A 830 18.73 -26.70 -22.12
CA TRP A 830 18.08 -27.38 -21.01
C TRP A 830 17.72 -28.82 -21.38
N LYS A 831 17.94 -29.76 -20.46
CA LYS A 831 17.58 -31.17 -20.58
C LYS A 831 16.96 -31.67 -19.28
N PRO A 832 16.03 -32.62 -19.34
CA PRO A 832 15.50 -33.26 -18.16
C PRO A 832 16.59 -34.09 -17.46
N GLU A 833 16.68 -33.97 -16.14
CA GLU A 833 17.64 -34.68 -15.28
C GLU A 833 16.88 -35.47 -14.20
N ASP A 834 17.53 -36.49 -13.64
CA ASP A 834 16.98 -37.40 -12.63
C ASP A 834 15.70 -38.13 -13.08
N ILE A 835 15.65 -38.52 -14.36
CA ILE A 835 14.51 -39.23 -14.93
C ILE A 835 14.62 -40.73 -14.62
N PRO A 836 13.58 -41.35 -14.03
CA PRO A 836 13.61 -42.76 -13.70
C PRO A 836 13.55 -43.63 -14.96
N ALA A 837 13.99 -44.87 -14.84
CA ALA A 837 13.95 -45.81 -15.95
C ALA A 837 12.51 -46.07 -16.44
N ALA A 838 12.36 -46.24 -17.75
CA ALA A 838 11.07 -46.49 -18.39
C ALA A 838 10.32 -47.71 -17.82
N THR A 839 11.07 -48.73 -17.39
CA THR A 839 10.55 -49.92 -16.71
C THR A 839 10.76 -49.82 -15.20
N MET A 840 9.76 -50.20 -14.41
CA MET A 840 9.86 -50.21 -12.95
C MET A 840 10.74 -51.37 -12.47
N SER A 841 11.58 -51.13 -11.46
CA SER A 841 12.26 -52.18 -10.70
C SER A 841 11.27 -52.97 -9.82
N ASP A 842 11.70 -54.11 -9.28
CA ASP A 842 10.85 -54.88 -8.36
C ASP A 842 10.61 -54.11 -7.05
N ASP A 843 11.61 -53.37 -6.56
CA ASP A 843 11.48 -52.50 -5.38
C ASP A 843 10.49 -51.35 -5.62
N GLU A 844 10.48 -50.77 -6.83
CA GLU A 844 9.50 -49.75 -7.24
C GLU A 844 8.08 -50.33 -7.30
N ARG A 845 7.90 -51.58 -7.75
CA ARG A 845 6.59 -52.24 -7.73
C ARG A 845 6.09 -52.46 -6.31
N VAL A 846 6.96 -52.93 -5.41
CA VAL A 846 6.62 -53.11 -4.00
C VAL A 846 6.23 -51.77 -3.36
N ALA A 847 7.01 -50.72 -3.60
CA ALA A 847 6.69 -49.38 -3.08
C ALA A 847 5.38 -48.80 -3.66
N LEU A 848 5.05 -49.11 -4.92
CA LEU A 848 3.76 -48.75 -5.52
C LEU A 848 2.60 -49.48 -4.85
N GLU A 849 2.76 -50.76 -4.53
CA GLU A 849 1.78 -51.55 -3.78
C GLU A 849 1.59 -51.01 -2.36
N GLU A 850 2.67 -50.65 -1.67
CA GLU A 850 2.63 -49.98 -0.35
C GLU A 850 1.84 -48.66 -0.42
N LEU A 851 2.12 -47.80 -1.41
CA LEU A 851 1.38 -46.55 -1.63
C LEU A 851 -0.11 -46.78 -1.90
N ALA A 852 -0.45 -47.75 -2.75
CA ALA A 852 -1.84 -48.10 -3.02
C ALA A 852 -2.54 -48.62 -1.75
N MET A 853 -1.84 -49.41 -0.93
CA MET A 853 -2.33 -49.91 0.34
C MET A 853 -2.67 -48.78 1.30
N LEU A 854 -1.80 -47.78 1.45
CA LEU A 854 -2.04 -46.61 2.31
C LEU A 854 -3.35 -45.87 1.98
N TYR A 855 -3.73 -45.81 0.69
CA TYR A 855 -5.01 -45.22 0.29
C TYR A 855 -6.20 -46.16 0.51
N LEU A 856 -6.02 -47.47 0.29
CA LEU A 856 -7.07 -48.48 0.48
C LEU A 856 -7.42 -48.68 1.97
N GLU A 857 -6.46 -48.59 2.88
CA GLU A 857 -6.66 -48.70 4.33
C GLU A 857 -7.53 -47.57 4.90
N GLY A 858 -7.52 -46.40 4.26
CA GLY A 858 -8.44 -45.32 4.58
C GLY A 858 -9.91 -45.66 4.27
N ARG A 859 -10.17 -46.69 3.46
CA ARG A 859 -11.51 -47.05 2.97
C ARG A 859 -12.00 -48.43 3.40
N TYR A 860 -11.09 -49.38 3.55
CA TYR A 860 -11.34 -50.78 3.85
C TYR A 860 -10.50 -51.23 5.06
N THR A 861 -10.92 -52.31 5.73
CA THR A 861 -10.06 -52.98 6.72
C THR A 861 -8.81 -53.52 6.03
N VAL A 862 -7.70 -53.65 6.77
CA VAL A 862 -6.42 -54.15 6.24
C VAL A 862 -6.62 -55.45 5.43
N ASP A 863 -7.30 -56.45 5.98
CA ASP A 863 -7.55 -57.72 5.28
C ASP A 863 -8.27 -57.54 3.93
N LYS A 864 -9.25 -56.63 3.89
CA LYS A 864 -10.02 -56.35 2.66
C LYS A 864 -9.19 -55.52 1.68
N ALA A 865 -8.44 -54.54 2.16
CA ALA A 865 -7.53 -53.74 1.34
C ALA A 865 -6.45 -54.63 0.70
N THR A 866 -5.85 -55.55 1.45
CA THR A 866 -4.90 -56.54 0.93
C THR A 866 -5.55 -57.45 -0.10
N ALA A 867 -6.77 -57.93 0.14
CA ALA A 867 -7.50 -58.75 -0.83
C ALA A 867 -7.82 -57.98 -2.12
N VAL A 868 -8.28 -56.73 -2.02
CA VAL A 868 -8.54 -55.86 -3.18
C VAL A 868 -7.27 -55.58 -3.95
N LEU A 869 -6.18 -55.29 -3.24
CA LEU A 869 -4.89 -55.04 -3.86
C LEU A 869 -4.39 -56.30 -4.58
N ARG A 870 -4.48 -57.48 -3.97
CA ARG A 870 -4.00 -58.74 -4.55
C ARG A 870 -4.88 -59.26 -5.70
N ASP A 871 -6.18 -59.37 -5.47
CA ASP A 871 -7.10 -60.11 -6.34
C ASP A 871 -8.02 -59.20 -7.17
N GLY A 872 -8.02 -57.88 -6.90
CA GLY A 872 -8.99 -56.95 -7.46
C GLY A 872 -10.39 -57.11 -6.85
N LEU A 873 -11.38 -56.48 -7.48
CA LEU A 873 -12.79 -56.61 -7.16
C LEU A 873 -13.50 -57.44 -8.26
N PRO A 874 -14.46 -58.32 -7.90
CA PRO A 874 -15.23 -59.08 -8.88
C PRO A 874 -15.98 -58.17 -9.87
N GLU A 875 -16.14 -58.59 -11.12
CA GLU A 875 -17.00 -57.91 -12.10
C GLU A 875 -18.43 -57.74 -11.54
N GLY A 876 -19.05 -56.60 -11.85
CA GLY A 876 -20.38 -56.24 -11.33
C GLY A 876 -20.39 -55.73 -9.88
N THR A 877 -19.24 -55.62 -9.21
CA THR A 877 -19.16 -54.98 -7.89
C THR A 877 -19.47 -53.48 -8.01
N VAL A 878 -20.53 -53.03 -7.35
CA VAL A 878 -20.89 -51.60 -7.31
C VAL A 878 -20.01 -50.88 -6.28
N VAL A 879 -19.11 -50.04 -6.75
CA VAL A 879 -18.19 -49.25 -5.91
C VAL A 879 -18.51 -47.76 -6.06
N ARG A 880 -18.73 -47.09 -4.93
CA ARG A 880 -18.87 -45.62 -4.87
C ARG A 880 -17.53 -45.02 -4.49
N GLY A 881 -16.60 -44.91 -5.46
CA GLY A 881 -15.26 -44.36 -5.25
C GLY A 881 -14.28 -44.74 -6.35
N ASP A 882 -13.04 -44.25 -6.24
CA ASP A 882 -11.96 -44.53 -7.22
C ASP A 882 -11.51 -46.00 -7.20
N GLU A 883 -11.89 -46.74 -6.17
CA GLU A 883 -11.61 -48.18 -6.03
C GLU A 883 -12.35 -49.00 -7.11
N ALA A 884 -13.28 -48.38 -7.85
CA ALA A 884 -13.84 -48.93 -9.08
C ALA A 884 -12.75 -49.33 -10.11
N ALA A 885 -11.58 -48.69 -10.07
CA ALA A 885 -10.44 -49.05 -10.91
C ALA A 885 -9.95 -50.51 -10.70
N PHE A 886 -10.26 -51.14 -9.56
CA PHE A 886 -9.88 -52.52 -9.26
C PHE A 886 -10.92 -53.56 -9.74
N VAL A 887 -12.07 -53.13 -10.28
CA VAL A 887 -13.11 -54.06 -10.78
C VAL A 887 -12.64 -54.77 -12.04
N GLY A 888 -12.67 -56.10 -12.04
CA GLY A 888 -12.24 -56.91 -13.19
C GLY A 888 -10.73 -56.91 -13.42
N LEU A 889 -9.92 -56.62 -12.39
CA LEU A 889 -8.46 -56.53 -12.49
C LEU A 889 -7.83 -57.81 -13.06
N ALA A 890 -7.16 -57.70 -14.22
CA ALA A 890 -6.32 -58.76 -14.76
C ALA A 890 -4.86 -58.62 -14.30
N ALA A 891 -4.17 -59.74 -14.07
CA ALA A 891 -2.77 -59.74 -13.61
C ALA A 891 -1.81 -58.96 -14.55
N ALA A 892 -2.05 -59.01 -15.87
CA ALA A 892 -1.22 -58.32 -16.86
C ALA A 892 -1.43 -56.79 -16.88
N GLU A 893 -2.51 -56.28 -16.29
CA GLU A 893 -2.85 -54.85 -16.25
C GLU A 893 -2.64 -54.22 -14.87
N ARG A 894 -2.18 -55.01 -13.89
CA ARG A 894 -2.03 -54.63 -12.48
C ARG A 894 -1.25 -53.33 -12.29
N ASP A 895 -0.02 -53.27 -12.79
CA ASP A 895 0.85 -52.10 -12.63
C ASP A 895 0.21 -50.83 -13.19
N LYS A 896 -0.46 -50.96 -14.35
CA LYS A 896 -1.15 -49.84 -14.98
C LYS A 896 -2.32 -49.36 -14.12
N VAL A 897 -3.13 -50.27 -13.58
CA VAL A 897 -4.24 -49.92 -12.69
C VAL A 897 -3.73 -49.26 -11.42
N LEU A 898 -2.67 -49.81 -10.80
CA LEU A 898 -2.06 -49.24 -9.59
C LEU A 898 -1.52 -47.84 -9.83
N LEU A 899 -0.74 -47.63 -10.90
CA LEU A 899 -0.22 -46.31 -11.27
C LEU A 899 -1.36 -45.30 -11.49
N ASN A 900 -2.45 -45.71 -12.14
CA ASN A 900 -3.59 -44.82 -12.35
C ASN A 900 -4.34 -44.51 -11.04
N TYR A 901 -4.54 -45.50 -10.18
CA TYR A 901 -5.19 -45.33 -8.88
C TYR A 901 -4.37 -44.40 -7.98
N VAL A 902 -3.09 -44.71 -7.76
CA VAL A 902 -2.17 -43.88 -6.97
C VAL A 902 -2.06 -42.50 -7.58
N GLY A 903 -1.95 -42.38 -8.90
CA GLY A 903 -1.86 -41.09 -9.60
C GLY A 903 -3.08 -40.20 -9.36
N LYS A 904 -4.28 -40.77 -9.48
CA LYS A 904 -5.52 -40.06 -9.16
C LYS A 904 -5.57 -39.64 -7.70
N LYS A 905 -5.21 -40.54 -6.77
CA LYS A 905 -5.19 -40.21 -5.33
C LYS A 905 -4.16 -39.13 -5.00
N THR A 906 -2.98 -39.16 -5.59
CA THR A 906 -1.94 -38.12 -5.42
C THR A 906 -2.40 -36.77 -5.99
N ILE A 907 -2.99 -36.71 -7.20
CA ILE A 907 -3.57 -35.47 -7.74
C ILE A 907 -4.65 -34.91 -6.80
N GLY A 908 -5.47 -35.80 -6.23
CA GLY A 908 -6.44 -35.49 -5.19
C GLY A 908 -5.81 -34.90 -3.93
N LYS A 909 -4.78 -35.59 -3.40
CA LYS A 909 -4.01 -35.25 -2.21
C LYS A 909 -3.36 -33.87 -2.32
N LEU A 910 -2.77 -33.55 -3.47
CA LEU A 910 -2.07 -32.30 -3.75
C LEU A 910 -2.98 -31.20 -4.33
N ALA A 911 -4.25 -31.53 -4.56
CA ALA A 911 -5.27 -30.62 -5.07
C ALA A 911 -4.91 -29.92 -6.38
N CYS A 912 -4.20 -30.60 -7.30
CA CYS A 912 -3.74 -29.98 -8.55
C CYS A 912 -4.91 -29.47 -9.42
N TYR A 913 -6.10 -30.08 -9.27
CA TYR A 913 -7.33 -29.65 -9.93
C TYR A 913 -7.83 -28.25 -9.48
N SER A 914 -7.29 -27.71 -8.38
CA SER A 914 -7.60 -26.35 -7.92
C SER A 914 -7.04 -25.29 -8.87
N CYS A 915 -5.88 -25.56 -9.47
CA CYS A 915 -5.25 -24.69 -10.45
C CYS A 915 -5.43 -25.20 -11.88
N HIS A 916 -5.69 -26.49 -12.09
CA HIS A 916 -5.80 -27.08 -13.42
C HIS A 916 -7.20 -27.63 -13.71
N ASP A 917 -7.62 -27.59 -14.98
CA ASP A 917 -8.69 -28.45 -15.47
C ASP A 917 -8.14 -29.85 -15.76
N ILE A 918 -8.61 -30.86 -15.03
CA ILE A 918 -8.14 -32.25 -15.09
C ILE A 918 -9.35 -33.16 -15.24
N PRO A 919 -9.44 -33.98 -16.31
CA PRO A 919 -10.51 -34.94 -16.49
C PRO A 919 -10.70 -35.85 -15.26
N GLY A 920 -11.95 -35.96 -14.80
CA GLY A 920 -12.31 -36.77 -13.65
C GLY A 920 -12.22 -36.07 -12.29
N PHE A 921 -11.92 -34.75 -12.27
CA PHE A 921 -11.89 -33.89 -11.08
C PHE A 921 -12.85 -32.70 -11.15
N GLU A 922 -13.83 -32.73 -12.07
CA GLU A 922 -14.76 -31.61 -12.27
C GLU A 922 -15.60 -31.30 -11.01
N ASP A 923 -15.87 -32.28 -10.15
CA ASP A 923 -16.62 -32.17 -8.90
C ASP A 923 -15.75 -32.10 -7.65
N ALA A 924 -14.43 -31.99 -7.81
CA ALA A 924 -13.50 -31.94 -6.69
C ALA A 924 -13.55 -30.59 -5.96
N LYS A 925 -13.49 -30.63 -4.63
CA LYS A 925 -13.55 -29.43 -3.76
C LYS A 925 -12.16 -28.91 -3.43
N PRO A 926 -11.98 -27.60 -3.18
CA PRO A 926 -10.72 -27.05 -2.67
C PRO A 926 -10.20 -27.78 -1.42
N ALA A 927 -8.89 -27.91 -1.28
CA ALA A 927 -8.26 -28.67 -0.19
C ALA A 927 -7.71 -27.81 0.96
N GLY A 928 -7.53 -26.50 0.74
CA GLY A 928 -6.96 -25.58 1.73
C GLY A 928 -7.98 -25.11 2.76
N ALA A 929 -7.49 -24.71 3.93
CA ALA A 929 -8.32 -24.03 4.93
C ALA A 929 -8.88 -22.72 4.35
N ALA A 930 -10.12 -22.36 4.70
CA ALA A 930 -10.67 -21.06 4.34
C ALA A 930 -9.79 -19.95 4.93
N LEU A 931 -9.44 -18.97 4.11
CA LEU A 931 -8.68 -17.79 4.54
C LEU A 931 -9.60 -16.61 4.89
N ALA A 932 -10.90 -16.76 4.60
CA ALA A 932 -11.90 -15.83 5.11
C ALA A 932 -11.82 -15.79 6.65
N ASP A 933 -11.55 -14.59 7.19
CA ASP A 933 -11.39 -14.29 8.62
C ASP A 933 -10.05 -14.71 9.26
N TRP A 934 -9.01 -15.00 8.46
CA TRP A 934 -7.69 -15.33 9.00
C TRP A 934 -7.11 -14.23 9.88
N GLY A 935 -7.33 -12.95 9.51
CA GLY A 935 -6.80 -11.80 10.26
C GLY A 935 -7.24 -11.71 11.72
N ARG A 936 -8.35 -12.37 12.08
CA ARG A 936 -8.86 -12.46 13.46
C ARG A 936 -8.57 -13.79 14.14
N LYS A 937 -7.90 -14.74 13.47
CA LYS A 937 -7.69 -16.06 14.03
C LYS A 937 -6.88 -15.95 15.33
N ASP A 938 -7.48 -16.43 16.41
CA ASP A 938 -6.85 -16.45 17.72
C ASP A 938 -5.59 -17.33 17.67
N PRO A 939 -4.42 -16.84 18.11
CA PRO A 939 -3.19 -17.63 18.12
C PRO A 939 -3.31 -18.98 18.84
N SER A 940 -4.16 -19.07 19.88
CA SER A 940 -4.43 -20.33 20.59
C SER A 940 -5.11 -21.41 19.74
N ARG A 941 -5.69 -21.03 18.58
CA ARG A 941 -6.30 -21.94 17.60
C ARG A 941 -5.35 -22.31 16.46
N ILE A 942 -4.07 -21.99 16.59
CA ILE A 942 -3.03 -22.27 15.61
C ILE A 942 -2.05 -23.26 16.24
N ALA A 943 -1.85 -24.40 15.57
CA ALA A 943 -0.88 -25.39 16.00
C ALA A 943 0.49 -25.05 15.42
N PHE A 944 1.42 -24.62 16.26
CA PHE A 944 2.82 -24.34 15.88
C PHE A 944 3.71 -25.59 15.90
N GLU A 945 3.25 -26.69 16.50
CA GLU A 945 3.97 -27.96 16.58
C GLU A 945 5.41 -27.76 17.12
N GLN A 946 6.43 -28.37 16.49
CA GLN A 946 7.85 -28.19 16.83
C GLN A 946 8.58 -27.28 15.83
N VAL A 947 7.86 -26.37 15.18
CA VAL A 947 8.44 -25.52 14.14
C VAL A 947 9.48 -24.54 14.71
N VAL A 948 9.35 -24.17 15.98
CA VAL A 948 10.30 -23.30 16.68
C VAL A 948 11.69 -23.94 16.72
N GLN A 949 11.78 -25.22 17.10
CA GLN A 949 13.03 -25.97 17.14
C GLN A 949 13.65 -26.07 15.75
N PHE A 950 12.83 -26.37 14.73
CA PHE A 950 13.29 -26.43 13.34
C PHE A 950 13.91 -25.11 12.87
N VAL A 951 13.22 -23.98 13.09
CA VAL A 951 13.70 -22.66 12.67
C VAL A 951 14.97 -22.27 13.42
N MET A 952 15.02 -22.48 14.74
CA MET A 952 16.22 -22.19 15.54
C MET A 952 17.43 -23.00 15.06
N HIS A 953 17.23 -24.29 14.79
CA HIS A 953 18.27 -25.18 14.28
C HIS A 953 18.75 -24.78 12.87
N ASP A 954 17.82 -24.41 11.98
CA ASP A 954 18.13 -23.92 10.62
C ASP A 954 18.99 -22.66 10.64
N LEU A 955 18.68 -21.74 11.55
CA LEU A 955 19.38 -20.46 11.68
C LEU A 955 20.76 -20.62 12.34
N SER A 956 20.93 -21.57 13.27
CA SER A 956 22.22 -21.76 13.99
C SER A 956 23.33 -22.38 13.13
N HIS A 957 22.98 -23.12 12.08
CA HIS A 957 23.94 -23.85 11.24
C HIS A 957 24.37 -23.07 9.98
N GLY A 958 24.40 -21.73 10.06
CA GLY A 958 24.80 -20.89 8.93
C GLY A 958 23.86 -21.05 7.73
N GLY A 959 22.57 -21.27 8.00
CA GLY A 959 21.55 -21.35 6.96
C GLY A 959 21.51 -20.05 6.16
N HIS A 960 22.23 -19.98 5.04
CA HIS A 960 22.09 -18.90 4.08
C HIS A 960 20.60 -18.71 3.77
N HIS A 961 20.14 -17.48 3.99
CA HIS A 961 18.78 -17.02 3.78
C HIS A 961 18.34 -17.39 2.35
N ASP A 962 17.16 -18.01 2.25
CA ASP A 962 16.40 -18.15 1.01
C ASP A 962 17.07 -18.83 -0.21
N ASP A 963 17.86 -19.89 -0.02
CA ASP A 963 18.27 -20.73 -1.16
C ASP A 963 17.16 -21.75 -1.54
N PRO A 964 16.47 -21.60 -2.70
CA PRO A 964 15.47 -22.56 -3.18
C PRO A 964 16.07 -23.91 -3.61
N HIS A 965 17.40 -24.03 -3.69
CA HIS A 965 18.11 -25.24 -4.10
C HIS A 965 18.53 -26.15 -2.93
N LYS A 966 18.36 -25.71 -1.67
CA LYS A 966 18.83 -26.45 -0.47
C LYS A 966 18.11 -27.79 -0.21
N GLY A 967 17.11 -28.15 -1.02
CA GLY A 967 16.41 -29.44 -0.98
C GLY A 967 17.00 -30.54 -1.88
N MET A 968 18.11 -30.31 -2.58
CA MET A 968 18.83 -31.37 -3.32
C MET A 968 20.09 -31.77 -2.54
N MET A 969 20.01 -32.83 -1.73
CA MET A 969 21.18 -33.68 -1.60
C MET A 969 21.37 -34.36 -2.95
N SER A 970 22.28 -33.82 -3.77
CA SER A 970 22.73 -34.50 -4.97
C SER A 970 23.50 -35.74 -4.53
N LEU A 971 23.01 -36.92 -4.91
CA LEU A 971 23.68 -38.20 -4.78
C LEU A 971 24.98 -38.19 -5.62
N HIS A 972 26.08 -37.69 -5.05
CA HIS A 972 27.42 -37.90 -5.60
C HIS A 972 28.36 -38.48 -4.54
N PRO A 973 28.66 -39.79 -4.58
CA PRO A 973 29.83 -40.33 -3.92
C PRO A 973 31.06 -40.07 -4.80
N GLY A 974 31.91 -39.13 -4.39
CA GLY A 974 33.33 -39.06 -4.75
C GLY A 974 33.73 -38.17 -5.94
N SER A 975 34.53 -37.13 -5.68
CA SER A 975 35.98 -37.17 -5.91
C SER A 975 36.63 -35.93 -5.30
N ALA A 976 37.53 -36.16 -4.35
CA ALA A 976 38.42 -35.13 -3.84
C ALA A 976 39.50 -34.85 -4.89
N GLY A 977 39.43 -33.68 -5.51
CA GLY A 977 40.53 -33.05 -6.22
C GLY A 977 40.87 -31.76 -5.49
N ALA A 978 41.80 -31.84 -4.54
CA ALA A 978 42.37 -30.70 -3.86
C ALA A 978 43.31 -29.97 -4.82
N GLU A 979 43.10 -28.67 -5.02
CA GLU A 979 44.15 -27.75 -5.45
C GLU A 979 44.50 -26.80 -4.29
N ASP A 980 45.80 -26.78 -4.01
CA ASP A 980 46.50 -26.07 -2.95
C ASP A 980 46.30 -24.56 -2.96
N VAL A 981 45.96 -23.98 -1.81
CA VAL A 981 46.34 -22.61 -1.44
C VAL A 981 46.74 -22.59 0.05
N PRO A 982 47.93 -22.11 0.42
CA PRO A 982 48.48 -22.24 1.77
C PRO A 982 47.88 -21.22 2.76
N PRO A 983 47.84 -21.53 4.07
CA PRO A 983 47.31 -20.62 5.08
C PRO A 983 48.36 -19.59 5.51
N HIS A 984 47.92 -18.35 5.71
CA HIS A 984 48.68 -17.37 6.48
C HIS A 984 48.38 -17.58 7.96
N ASP A 985 49.43 -17.97 8.69
CA ASP A 985 49.51 -17.91 10.15
C ASP A 985 49.21 -16.51 10.67
N THR A 986 48.54 -16.39 11.82
CA THR A 986 49.11 -15.75 13.02
C THR A 986 48.17 -15.83 14.24
N HIS A 987 48.66 -16.52 15.28
CA HIS A 987 48.48 -16.33 16.73
C HIS A 987 47.07 -16.48 17.35
N GLY A 988 46.86 -17.27 18.40
CA GLY A 988 47.75 -18.05 19.26
C GLY A 988 46.94 -18.86 20.28
N ASP A 989 47.54 -19.95 20.74
CA ASP A 989 47.02 -20.93 21.69
C ASP A 989 46.53 -20.32 23.02
N GLU A 990 45.40 -20.83 23.52
CA GLU A 990 45.34 -21.33 24.89
C GLU A 990 44.33 -22.50 24.96
N VAL A 991 44.88 -23.69 25.16
CA VAL A 991 44.18 -24.97 25.32
C VAL A 991 43.75 -25.09 26.78
N HIS A 992 42.46 -25.29 27.02
CA HIS A 992 41.96 -25.90 28.25
C HIS A 992 41.29 -27.24 27.93
N ASP A 993 41.92 -28.28 28.46
CA ASP A 993 41.61 -29.70 28.39
C ASP A 993 40.56 -30.08 29.45
N VAL A 994 39.40 -30.59 29.01
CA VAL A 994 38.45 -31.45 29.74
C VAL A 994 37.64 -32.14 28.63
N GLY A 995 37.45 -33.44 28.50
CA GLY A 995 37.45 -34.57 29.42
C GLY A 995 36.29 -35.45 28.97
N ASP A 996 36.61 -36.62 28.42
CA ASP A 996 35.70 -37.68 27.98
C ASP A 996 34.67 -38.07 29.05
N SER A 997 33.37 -37.99 28.75
CA SER A 997 32.35 -38.88 29.32
C SER A 997 31.01 -38.84 28.58
N GLY A 998 30.61 -39.99 28.03
CA GLY A 998 29.29 -40.57 28.33
C GLY A 998 28.14 -40.22 27.41
N VAL A 999 27.83 -41.15 26.50
CA VAL A 999 26.51 -41.34 25.90
C VAL A 999 25.49 -41.69 26.98
N GLU A 1000 24.35 -41.00 27.05
CA GLU A 1000 23.12 -41.56 27.63
C GLU A 1000 21.90 -41.30 26.74
N GLU A 1001 21.09 -42.36 26.63
CA GLU A 1001 19.86 -42.53 25.85
C GLU A 1001 18.65 -41.84 26.48
N ASP A 1002 17.71 -41.43 25.62
CA ASP A 1002 16.26 -41.32 25.79
C ASP A 1002 15.68 -41.15 27.21
N ASP A 1003 15.24 -39.91 27.53
CA ASP A 1003 14.21 -39.68 28.54
C ASP A 1003 12.86 -39.35 27.87
N VAL A 1004 11.96 -40.33 27.89
CA VAL A 1004 10.67 -40.34 27.18
C VAL A 1004 9.55 -39.61 27.95
N PHE A 1005 9.81 -39.05 29.15
CA PHE A 1005 8.76 -38.36 29.92
C PHE A 1005 9.25 -37.16 30.74
N ALA A 1006 9.86 -36.17 30.09
CA ALA A 1006 10.02 -34.84 30.69
C ALA A 1006 8.75 -33.98 30.48
N THR A 1007 7.89 -33.92 31.50
CA THR A 1007 6.73 -33.00 31.56
C THR A 1007 7.09 -31.57 32.00
N ASP A 1008 8.37 -31.19 31.94
CA ASP A 1008 8.77 -29.80 32.13
C ASP A 1008 8.76 -29.09 30.77
N LEU A 1009 7.85 -28.12 30.67
CA LEU A 1009 7.66 -27.23 29.54
C LEU A 1009 9.00 -26.65 29.05
N ALA A 1010 9.13 -26.64 27.72
CA ALA A 1010 9.93 -25.80 26.83
C ALA A 1010 10.90 -24.76 27.44
N TYR A 1011 12.02 -24.53 26.75
CA TYR A 1011 13.03 -23.46 26.95
C TYR A 1011 14.37 -23.86 27.59
N GLY A 1012 14.65 -25.14 27.83
CA GLY A 1012 16.01 -25.63 28.07
C GLY A 1012 16.71 -25.99 26.75
N VAL A 1013 17.42 -25.04 26.13
CA VAL A 1013 18.36 -25.34 25.03
C VAL A 1013 19.71 -25.65 25.66
N GLY A 1014 20.30 -26.81 25.35
CA GLY A 1014 21.60 -27.22 25.89
C GLY A 1014 22.73 -26.22 25.59
N GLU A 1015 23.72 -26.15 26.49
CA GLU A 1015 24.73 -25.08 26.57
C GLU A 1015 25.80 -25.06 25.46
N ASP A 1016 25.77 -25.96 24.46
CA ASP A 1016 26.92 -26.15 23.54
C ASP A 1016 26.65 -25.80 22.06
N GLY A 1017 25.56 -25.08 21.74
CA GLY A 1017 25.28 -24.60 20.38
C GLY A 1017 25.51 -23.10 20.21
N ALA A 1018 25.96 -22.64 19.04
CA ALA A 1018 26.02 -21.21 18.71
C ALA A 1018 24.66 -20.55 18.98
N HIS A 1019 24.58 -19.71 20.02
CA HIS A 1019 23.33 -19.11 20.48
C HIS A 1019 22.79 -18.16 19.41
N VAL A 1020 21.73 -18.57 18.72
CA VAL A 1020 20.92 -17.67 17.87
C VAL A 1020 19.89 -16.99 18.76
N SER A 1021 19.93 -15.66 18.81
CA SER A 1021 18.88 -14.85 19.42
C SER A 1021 18.20 -13.99 18.35
N PRO A 1022 16.97 -13.51 18.57
CA PRO A 1022 16.32 -12.59 17.64
C PRO A 1022 17.18 -11.36 17.29
N GLU A 1023 18.03 -10.90 18.20
CA GLU A 1023 18.91 -9.73 18.03
C GLU A 1023 20.23 -10.06 17.33
N SER A 1024 20.65 -11.33 17.30
CA SER A 1024 21.84 -11.74 16.56
C SER A 1024 21.60 -11.85 15.06
N LEU A 1025 20.35 -11.77 14.62
CA LEU A 1025 19.92 -11.89 13.23
C LEU A 1025 19.69 -10.52 12.59
N ASP A 1026 19.48 -10.51 11.27
CA ASP A 1026 19.00 -9.30 10.59
C ASP A 1026 17.62 -8.88 11.15
N PRO A 1027 17.25 -7.58 11.06
CA PRO A 1027 16.03 -7.07 11.67
C PRO A 1027 14.74 -7.79 11.27
N ASP A 1028 14.65 -8.29 10.04
CA ASP A 1028 13.44 -8.94 9.54
C ASP A 1028 13.33 -10.39 10.00
N THR A 1029 14.39 -11.18 9.85
CA THR A 1029 14.41 -12.56 10.38
C THR A 1029 14.29 -12.54 11.91
N GLY A 1030 14.95 -11.60 12.57
CA GLY A 1030 14.85 -11.39 14.01
C GLY A 1030 13.41 -11.08 14.45
N TYR A 1031 12.71 -10.19 13.74
CA TYR A 1031 11.30 -9.89 14.01
C TYR A 1031 10.44 -11.15 13.95
N PHE A 1032 10.53 -11.91 12.86
CA PHE A 1032 9.73 -13.14 12.73
C PHE A 1032 10.13 -14.17 13.78
N LEU A 1033 11.42 -14.30 14.14
CA LEU A 1033 11.83 -15.22 15.19
C LEU A 1033 11.24 -14.84 16.56
N GLU A 1034 11.29 -13.56 16.95
CA GLU A 1034 10.67 -13.06 18.19
C GLU A 1034 9.16 -13.40 18.21
N LYS A 1035 8.48 -13.16 17.09
CA LYS A 1035 7.06 -13.47 16.93
C LYS A 1035 6.77 -14.96 16.97
N LEU A 1036 7.67 -15.79 16.45
CA LEU A 1036 7.57 -17.25 16.51
C LEU A 1036 7.63 -17.74 17.96
N LEU A 1037 8.59 -17.24 18.73
CA LEU A 1037 8.77 -17.56 20.14
C LEU A 1037 7.54 -17.15 20.97
N ALA A 1038 6.87 -16.06 20.57
CA ALA A 1038 5.62 -15.59 21.15
C ALA A 1038 4.35 -16.29 20.61
N HIS A 1039 4.47 -17.21 19.64
CA HIS A 1039 3.36 -17.91 18.98
C HIS A 1039 2.33 -16.96 18.33
N GLU A 1040 2.75 -15.86 17.71
CA GLU A 1040 1.85 -14.90 17.07
C GLU A 1040 1.41 -15.33 15.65
N ARG A 1041 0.24 -14.91 15.17
CA ARG A 1041 -0.36 -15.46 13.93
C ARG A 1041 0.38 -15.09 12.65
N GLU A 1042 0.99 -13.92 12.59
CA GLU A 1042 1.73 -13.40 11.44
C GLU A 1042 2.92 -14.30 11.11
N VAL A 1043 3.61 -14.82 12.13
CA VAL A 1043 4.76 -15.67 11.90
C VAL A 1043 4.37 -17.06 11.38
N PHE A 1044 3.16 -17.52 11.72
CA PHE A 1044 2.65 -18.75 11.17
C PHE A 1044 2.56 -18.66 9.64
N LEU A 1045 2.06 -17.52 9.14
CA LEU A 1045 2.01 -17.25 7.70
C LEU A 1045 3.41 -17.13 7.09
N TRP A 1046 4.32 -16.39 7.74
CA TRP A 1046 5.71 -16.27 7.28
C TRP A 1046 6.36 -17.64 7.05
N GLN A 1047 6.29 -18.52 8.05
CA GLN A 1047 6.90 -19.84 7.94
C GLN A 1047 6.12 -20.75 6.99
N LYS A 1048 4.78 -20.63 6.90
CA LYS A 1048 3.99 -21.38 5.92
C LYS A 1048 4.31 -20.99 4.48
N LEU A 1049 4.63 -19.73 4.21
CA LEU A 1049 5.03 -19.26 2.88
C LEU A 1049 6.51 -19.56 2.58
N ARG A 1050 7.38 -19.58 3.59
CA ARG A 1050 8.83 -19.85 3.44
C ARG A 1050 9.13 -21.35 3.32
N ARG A 1051 8.67 -22.16 4.28
CA ARG A 1051 8.87 -23.63 4.33
C ARG A 1051 7.62 -24.34 4.86
N PRO A 1052 6.58 -24.54 4.03
CA PRO A 1052 5.25 -24.99 4.47
C PRO A 1052 5.22 -26.33 5.21
N ARG A 1053 6.12 -27.25 4.84
CA ARG A 1053 6.20 -28.62 5.39
C ARG A 1053 6.94 -28.69 6.73
N SER A 1054 7.69 -27.65 7.13
CA SER A 1054 8.44 -27.62 8.39
C SER A 1054 7.63 -27.88 9.67
N TYR A 1055 6.30 -27.74 9.61
CA TYR A 1055 5.40 -28.07 10.71
C TYR A 1055 5.28 -29.59 10.99
N ASP A 1056 5.79 -30.45 10.12
CA ASP A 1056 5.92 -31.89 10.37
C ASP A 1056 7.27 -32.28 11.00
N TYR A 1057 8.15 -31.31 11.28
CA TYR A 1057 9.43 -31.57 11.95
C TYR A 1057 9.22 -32.34 13.25
N LYS A 1058 9.91 -33.49 13.38
CA LYS A 1058 9.80 -34.43 14.52
C LYS A 1058 8.37 -34.92 14.83
N LYS A 1059 7.48 -34.91 13.83
CA LYS A 1059 6.10 -35.43 13.96
C LYS A 1059 5.82 -36.65 13.10
N VAL A 1060 6.75 -37.04 12.24
CA VAL A 1060 6.57 -38.15 11.29
C VAL A 1060 6.44 -39.52 11.93
N GLU A 1061 6.94 -39.71 13.15
CA GLU A 1061 6.73 -40.96 13.92
C GLU A 1061 5.26 -41.19 14.29
N ASN A 1062 4.47 -40.12 14.39
CA ASN A 1062 3.06 -40.16 14.77
C ASN A 1062 2.10 -39.81 13.62
N LYS A 1063 2.61 -39.67 12.39
CA LYS A 1063 1.83 -39.34 11.20
C LYS A 1063 2.20 -40.27 10.06
N SER A 1064 1.21 -40.94 9.47
CA SER A 1064 1.42 -41.69 8.23
C SER A 1064 1.86 -40.76 7.09
N TYR A 1065 2.51 -41.32 6.07
CA TYR A 1065 2.95 -40.59 4.89
C TYR A 1065 1.86 -39.69 4.27
N ASN A 1066 0.60 -40.15 4.27
CA ASN A 1066 -0.52 -39.40 3.69
C ASN A 1066 -1.11 -38.33 4.62
N GLU A 1067 -0.80 -38.32 5.91
CA GLU A 1067 -1.27 -37.32 6.89
C GLU A 1067 -0.35 -36.09 7.00
N ARG A 1068 0.83 -36.15 6.39
CA ARG A 1068 1.80 -35.04 6.32
C ARG A 1068 1.22 -33.82 5.57
N TYR A 1069 1.70 -32.63 5.91
CA TYR A 1069 1.32 -31.36 5.30
C TYR A 1069 1.64 -31.34 3.80
N ARG A 1070 0.74 -30.72 3.04
CA ARG A 1070 0.69 -30.83 1.56
C ARG A 1070 0.79 -29.49 0.84
N MET A 1071 0.88 -28.40 1.59
CA MET A 1071 1.02 -27.06 1.00
C MET A 1071 2.35 -27.00 0.24
N PRO A 1072 2.34 -26.66 -1.06
CA PRO A 1072 3.56 -26.62 -1.86
C PRO A 1072 4.35 -25.35 -1.57
N GLN A 1073 5.61 -25.34 -1.94
CA GLN A 1073 6.48 -24.18 -1.81
C GLN A 1073 6.29 -23.26 -3.03
N PHE A 1074 5.79 -22.05 -2.78
CA PHE A 1074 5.71 -21.00 -3.79
C PHE A 1074 7.05 -20.25 -3.86
N PRO A 1075 7.50 -19.83 -5.06
CA PRO A 1075 8.78 -19.13 -5.23
C PRO A 1075 8.69 -17.64 -4.85
N PHE A 1076 8.14 -17.34 -3.67
CA PHE A 1076 8.04 -15.97 -3.16
C PHE A 1076 9.37 -15.53 -2.54
N ASN A 1077 9.86 -14.36 -2.92
CA ASN A 1077 10.92 -13.67 -2.18
C ASN A 1077 10.39 -13.07 -0.86
N GLU A 1078 11.28 -12.59 0.00
CA GLU A 1078 10.96 -11.98 1.31
C GLU A 1078 9.84 -10.94 1.23
N LYS A 1079 9.99 -9.97 0.31
CA LYS A 1079 9.02 -8.89 0.11
C LYS A 1079 7.64 -9.42 -0.30
N GLN A 1080 7.60 -10.34 -1.26
CA GLN A 1080 6.35 -10.94 -1.75
C GLN A 1080 5.64 -11.75 -0.67
N ARG A 1081 6.39 -12.45 0.22
CA ARG A 1081 5.78 -13.14 1.37
C ARG A 1081 5.10 -12.14 2.27
N GLU A 1082 5.76 -11.03 2.61
CA GLU A 1082 5.18 -10.00 3.47
C GLU A 1082 3.97 -9.31 2.82
N GLU A 1083 3.98 -9.07 1.51
CA GLU A 1083 2.84 -8.56 0.73
C GLU A 1083 1.63 -9.51 0.80
N VAL A 1084 1.82 -10.80 0.54
CA VAL A 1084 0.78 -11.83 0.67
C VAL A 1084 0.25 -11.88 2.10
N MET A 1085 1.15 -11.84 3.10
CA MET A 1085 0.77 -11.81 4.51
C MET A 1085 -0.09 -10.61 4.85
N THR A 1086 0.28 -9.40 4.41
CA THR A 1086 -0.50 -8.17 4.66
C THR A 1086 -1.93 -8.31 4.14
N PHE A 1087 -2.11 -8.86 2.93
CA PHE A 1087 -3.45 -9.12 2.40
C PHE A 1087 -4.21 -10.16 3.23
N VAL A 1088 -3.60 -11.31 3.55
CA VAL A 1088 -4.26 -12.38 4.32
C VAL A 1088 -4.62 -11.92 5.73
N LEU A 1089 -3.75 -11.13 6.38
CA LEU A 1089 -4.03 -10.52 7.69
C LEU A 1089 -5.16 -9.49 7.63
N GLY A 1090 -5.43 -8.90 6.46
CA GLY A 1090 -6.55 -8.00 6.24
C GLY A 1090 -7.89 -8.68 6.02
N LEU A 1091 -7.91 -10.00 5.75
CA LEU A 1091 -9.14 -10.78 5.59
C LEU A 1091 -9.81 -10.99 6.96
N VAL A 1092 -10.66 -10.03 7.34
CA VAL A 1092 -11.31 -9.94 8.65
C VAL A 1092 -12.82 -9.80 8.47
N ALA A 1093 -13.61 -10.67 9.11
CA ALA A 1093 -15.07 -10.65 9.11
C ALA A 1093 -15.67 -9.73 10.18
N ASP A 1094 -15.18 -8.48 10.23
CA ASP A 1094 -15.66 -7.45 11.16
C ASP A 1094 -15.62 -6.08 10.46
N PRO A 1095 -16.44 -5.89 9.41
CA PRO A 1095 -16.52 -4.61 8.73
C PRO A 1095 -17.11 -3.54 9.65
N PRO A 1096 -16.71 -2.27 9.52
CA PRO A 1096 -17.36 -1.18 10.23
C PRO A 1096 -18.80 -0.98 9.71
N ALA A 1097 -19.54 -0.08 10.34
CA ALA A 1097 -20.85 0.32 9.84
C ALA A 1097 -20.79 0.72 8.36
N SER A 1098 -21.85 0.40 7.60
CA SER A 1098 -21.86 0.51 6.13
C SER A 1098 -21.55 1.90 5.58
N GLU A 1099 -21.73 2.95 6.37
CA GLU A 1099 -21.37 4.34 5.99
C GLU A 1099 -19.86 4.59 5.87
N PHE A 1100 -19.02 3.75 6.49
CA PHE A 1100 -17.56 3.81 6.38
C PHE A 1100 -16.99 2.87 5.30
N VAL A 1101 -17.79 1.90 4.85
CA VAL A 1101 -17.38 1.00 3.77
C VAL A 1101 -17.39 1.78 2.46
N TYR A 1102 -16.28 1.74 1.73
CA TYR A 1102 -16.15 2.48 0.49
C TYR A 1102 -17.20 2.01 -0.52
N SER A 1103 -17.92 2.98 -1.08
CA SER A 1103 -18.96 2.74 -2.09
C SER A 1103 -18.68 3.62 -3.30
N PRO A 1104 -18.11 3.07 -4.39
CA PRO A 1104 -17.77 3.87 -5.56
C PRO A 1104 -19.02 4.42 -6.25
N THR A 1105 -18.88 5.60 -6.87
CA THR A 1105 -19.94 6.13 -7.75
C THR A 1105 -20.19 5.16 -8.91
N PRO A 1106 -21.37 5.15 -9.56
CA PRO A 1106 -21.64 4.24 -10.68
C PRO A 1106 -20.60 4.31 -11.80
N ARG A 1107 -20.07 5.52 -12.09
CA ARG A 1107 -19.00 5.71 -13.07
C ARG A 1107 -17.68 5.09 -12.61
N GLU A 1108 -17.31 5.33 -11.36
CA GLU A 1108 -16.07 4.78 -10.80
C GLU A 1108 -16.14 3.26 -10.71
N LYS A 1109 -17.28 2.71 -10.31
CA LYS A 1109 -17.51 1.27 -10.31
C LYS A 1109 -17.29 0.66 -11.70
N ALA A 1110 -17.86 1.26 -12.75
CA ALA A 1110 -17.65 0.80 -14.12
C ALA A 1110 -16.18 0.88 -14.56
N ARG A 1111 -15.44 1.90 -14.11
CA ARG A 1111 -13.99 2.02 -14.35
C ARG A 1111 -13.22 0.88 -13.66
N LEU A 1112 -13.51 0.62 -12.38
CA LEU A 1112 -12.88 -0.44 -11.58
C LEU A 1112 -13.18 -1.83 -12.17
N ASP A 1113 -14.44 -2.10 -12.52
CA ASP A 1113 -14.85 -3.34 -13.20
C ASP A 1113 -14.10 -3.50 -14.54
N GLY A 1114 -13.92 -2.41 -15.29
CA GLY A 1114 -13.14 -2.40 -16.53
C GLY A 1114 -11.65 -2.66 -16.34
N LEU A 1115 -11.05 -2.17 -15.25
CA LEU A 1115 -9.64 -2.43 -14.91
C LEU A 1115 -9.40 -3.91 -14.64
N VAL A 1116 -10.30 -4.57 -13.90
CA VAL A 1116 -10.22 -6.02 -13.65
C VAL A 1116 -10.20 -6.81 -14.96
N VAL A 1117 -11.03 -6.41 -15.94
CA VAL A 1117 -11.05 -7.02 -17.28
C VAL A 1117 -9.75 -6.74 -18.03
N ALA A 1118 -9.28 -5.49 -18.02
CA ALA A 1118 -8.04 -5.10 -18.71
C ALA A 1118 -6.82 -5.86 -18.18
N GLU A 1119 -6.75 -6.07 -16.86
CA GLU A 1119 -5.67 -6.84 -16.22
C GLU A 1119 -5.79 -8.34 -16.55
N ARG A 1120 -7.01 -8.91 -16.50
CA ARG A 1120 -7.26 -10.33 -16.81
C ARG A 1120 -6.72 -10.72 -18.19
N PHE A 1121 -6.86 -9.85 -19.17
CA PHE A 1121 -6.42 -10.09 -20.56
C PHE A 1121 -5.12 -9.37 -20.93
N ASN A 1122 -4.41 -8.77 -19.95
CA ASN A 1122 -3.19 -7.98 -20.17
C ASN A 1122 -3.31 -6.93 -21.28
N CYS A 1123 -4.44 -6.23 -21.35
CA CYS A 1123 -4.71 -5.25 -22.39
C CYS A 1123 -3.63 -4.15 -22.43
N SER A 1124 -3.09 -3.75 -21.27
CA SER A 1124 -2.02 -2.74 -21.15
C SER A 1124 -0.68 -3.18 -21.71
N GLY A 1125 -0.45 -4.50 -21.89
CA GLY A 1125 0.78 -4.99 -22.51
C GLY A 1125 0.85 -4.67 -24.00
N CYS A 1126 -0.31 -4.62 -24.68
CA CYS A 1126 -0.39 -4.33 -26.12
C CYS A 1126 -0.94 -2.94 -26.43
N HIS A 1127 -1.75 -2.36 -25.54
CA HIS A 1127 -2.40 -1.08 -25.75
C HIS A 1127 -1.91 -0.04 -24.75
N THR A 1128 -1.64 1.16 -25.26
CA THR A 1128 -1.43 2.36 -24.42
C THR A 1128 -2.77 2.76 -23.79
N LEU A 1129 -3.02 2.31 -22.55
CA LEU A 1129 -4.27 2.62 -21.82
C LEU A 1129 -4.24 3.98 -21.11
N LYS A 1130 -3.04 4.56 -20.93
CA LYS A 1130 -2.81 5.91 -20.40
C LYS A 1130 -1.73 6.57 -21.25
N MET A 1131 -1.83 7.87 -21.49
CA MET A 1131 -0.75 8.59 -22.17
C MET A 1131 0.47 8.68 -21.26
N ASP A 1132 1.66 8.63 -21.85
CA ASP A 1132 2.91 8.77 -21.12
C ASP A 1132 2.95 10.11 -20.36
N ARG A 1133 3.32 10.04 -19.09
CA ARG A 1133 3.52 11.22 -18.23
C ARG A 1133 5.01 11.47 -18.10
N TRP A 1134 5.43 12.69 -18.43
CA TRP A 1134 6.81 13.14 -18.35
C TRP A 1134 6.90 14.18 -17.25
N ASP A 1135 7.61 13.86 -16.16
CA ASP A 1135 7.97 14.85 -15.15
C ASP A 1135 9.30 15.49 -15.56
N LEU A 1136 9.23 16.70 -16.10
CA LEU A 1136 10.38 17.46 -16.56
C LEU A 1136 10.86 18.38 -15.44
N ALA A 1137 12.02 18.10 -14.86
CA ALA A 1137 12.73 19.08 -14.06
C ALA A 1137 13.21 20.19 -15.00
N TYR A 1138 12.78 21.44 -14.76
CA TYR A 1138 13.20 22.59 -15.55
C TYR A 1138 13.75 23.69 -14.64
N GLU A 1139 14.78 24.37 -15.10
CA GLU A 1139 15.22 25.61 -14.47
C GLU A 1139 14.33 26.76 -14.97
N PRO A 1140 13.80 27.64 -14.09
CA PRO A 1140 12.85 28.70 -14.43
C PRO A 1140 13.25 29.62 -15.60
N GLU A 1141 14.54 29.68 -15.94
CA GLU A 1141 15.09 30.55 -16.98
C GLU A 1141 15.34 29.85 -18.32
N THR A 1142 15.09 28.54 -18.44
CA THR A 1142 15.47 27.74 -19.61
C THR A 1142 14.34 27.49 -20.62
N MET A 1143 13.11 27.93 -20.33
CA MET A 1143 11.98 27.86 -21.26
C MET A 1143 11.40 29.25 -21.56
N GLY A 1144 12.03 29.95 -22.51
CA GLY A 1144 11.41 31.01 -23.33
C GLY A 1144 11.52 32.42 -22.79
#